data_AF-A0AB34XVF9-F1
#
_entry.id   AF-A0AB34XVF9-F1
#
_cell.length_a   1.000
_cell.length_b   1.000
_cell.length_c   1.000
_cell.angle_alpha   90.00
_cell.angle_beta   90.00
_cell.angle_gamma   90.00
#
_symmetry.space_group_name_H-M   'P 1'
#
loop_
_entity.id
_entity.type
_entity.pdbx_description
1 polymer ?
#
loop_
_entity_poly.entity_id
_entity_poly.type
_entity_poly.pdbx_seq_one_letter_code
_entity_poly.pdbx_strand_id
1 'polypeptide(L)'
;MSDSPDESTTTSATNGFDRTRELITHLQNPPTKKRYLRRIGLDKTVFFTAGFIAVAFVVWGFISPESLGVVAGAALTGVMDNFGWLFVIAATVFTIFVIVVAVSHFGRIPLGKDGETPEFRTSSWIAMMFATGMGIGLVFSGVGEPLFFYMSPPPATVDGSTAEAMGTAMGTTLFHWTLYPWAMYAIVGLGVAYGSFRLGRSQLFSSMFTSLFGERVVNGIGGKIINILAILATLFGSACSLGLGAIQIGGGIETAGILPDVSSPILVIIIAILTAAFVASAVSGVEKGIQWLSNINMVLAVIVALIVFIGGPTLFILNVVPSAVGSFIEDLPQMASRTAANGVGVNEWLSSWTVFYWAWWISWSPFVGLFIARISRGRTVRQFVTGVLIVPSVVSTIWFAIFGGGAIGIQERAERGEGTVRALASIVDGEPDIKMDTILFDLLGALPLPNLIAIILMIVTVILIAIFFVTGADSASIVMGTLSANGALEPGRRLVIFWGVATGAVAAVMLLAGGSDPAEALNGLKNITIVSALPFVIVMLLLCVALWKDLCQDPLVIQRELATHLLDQSVATGVNEYDGQAFGLATSELSQVPTDGDGPDGSDGSDRVGAGRARTGVGKGGDAPPPIGHEPDDPDAEADGRRT
;
A
#
# COMPACT_ATOMS: atom_id res chain seq x y z
N MET A 1 -58.46 -39.95 -9.04
CA MET A 1 -57.82 -38.65 -9.30
C MET A 1 -56.59 -38.64 -8.43
N SER A 2 -55.45 -38.90 -9.04
CA SER A 2 -54.14 -39.02 -8.40
C SER A 2 -53.61 -37.62 -8.10
N ASP A 3 -53.36 -37.32 -6.84
CA ASP A 3 -52.55 -36.17 -6.43
C ASP A 3 -51.09 -36.43 -6.80
N SER A 4 -50.60 -35.64 -7.74
CA SER A 4 -49.17 -35.53 -8.07
C SER A 4 -48.47 -34.78 -6.94
N PRO A 5 -47.30 -35.23 -6.43
CA PRO A 5 -46.54 -34.46 -5.46
C PRO A 5 -46.00 -33.17 -6.10
N ASP A 6 -46.04 -32.09 -5.33
CA ASP A 6 -45.57 -30.74 -5.64
C ASP A 6 -44.21 -30.70 -6.38
N GLU A 7 -44.22 -30.23 -7.63
CA GLU A 7 -43.03 -30.08 -8.48
C GLU A 7 -42.09 -28.95 -7.98
N SER A 8 -42.57 -28.05 -7.11
CA SER A 8 -41.80 -26.91 -6.62
C SER A 8 -40.87 -27.23 -5.44
N THR A 9 -41.20 -28.22 -4.60
CA THR A 9 -40.33 -28.67 -3.50
C THR A 9 -39.19 -29.56 -4.00
N THR A 10 -39.43 -30.34 -5.06
CA THR A 10 -38.41 -31.21 -5.68
C THR A 10 -37.33 -30.41 -6.41
N THR A 11 -37.68 -29.30 -7.07
CA THR A 11 -36.70 -28.41 -7.75
C THR A 11 -35.83 -27.62 -6.77
N SER A 12 -36.37 -27.22 -5.61
CA SER A 12 -35.60 -26.55 -4.56
C SER A 12 -34.60 -27.50 -3.89
N ALA A 13 -34.99 -28.75 -3.66
CA ALA A 13 -34.11 -29.75 -3.05
C ALA A 13 -32.95 -30.15 -3.98
N THR A 14 -33.22 -30.39 -5.26
CA THR A 14 -32.20 -30.73 -6.26
C THR A 14 -31.15 -29.62 -6.44
N ASN A 15 -31.58 -28.36 -6.53
CA ASN A 15 -30.67 -27.21 -6.64
C ASN A 15 -29.70 -27.09 -5.44
N GLY A 16 -30.15 -27.42 -4.22
CA GLY A 16 -29.29 -27.35 -3.03
C GLY A 16 -28.32 -28.52 -2.87
N PHE A 17 -28.70 -29.72 -3.33
CA PHE A 17 -27.77 -30.86 -3.44
C PHE A 17 -26.67 -30.60 -4.46
N ASP A 18 -27.00 -29.97 -5.60
CA ASP A 18 -26.02 -29.59 -6.62
C ASP A 18 -25.04 -28.53 -6.09
N ARG A 19 -25.53 -27.53 -5.34
CA ARG A 19 -24.68 -26.51 -4.71
C ARG A 19 -23.77 -27.09 -3.63
N THR A 20 -24.28 -27.97 -2.78
CA THR A 20 -23.50 -28.67 -1.76
C THR A 20 -22.37 -29.49 -2.41
N ARG A 21 -22.68 -30.22 -3.48
CA ARG A 21 -21.70 -31.02 -4.23
C ARG A 21 -20.63 -30.14 -4.89
N GLU A 22 -21.02 -28.99 -5.45
CA GLU A 22 -20.09 -28.00 -6.01
C GLU A 22 -19.11 -27.48 -4.95
N LEU A 23 -19.61 -27.05 -3.79
CA LEU A 23 -18.79 -26.53 -2.68
C LEU A 23 -17.83 -27.60 -2.12
N ILE A 24 -18.29 -28.84 -1.95
CA ILE A 24 -17.44 -29.96 -1.52
C ILE A 24 -16.35 -30.24 -2.56
N THR A 25 -16.70 -30.23 -3.85
CA THR A 25 -15.73 -30.44 -4.95
C THR A 25 -14.65 -29.37 -4.96
N HIS A 26 -15.03 -28.11 -4.72
CA HIS A 26 -14.09 -26.99 -4.58
C HIS A 26 -13.17 -27.15 -3.36
N LEU A 27 -13.68 -27.61 -2.22
CA LEU A 27 -12.87 -27.87 -1.02
C LEU A 27 -11.90 -29.05 -1.20
N GLN A 28 -12.30 -30.08 -1.95
CA GLN A 28 -11.45 -31.24 -2.23
C GLN A 28 -10.37 -30.94 -3.26
N ASN A 29 -10.64 -30.03 -4.20
CA ASN A 29 -9.72 -29.57 -5.23
C ASN A 29 -9.42 -28.07 -5.10
N PRO A 30 -8.85 -27.61 -3.98
CA PRO A 30 -8.57 -26.20 -3.81
C PRO A 30 -7.51 -25.80 -4.86
N PRO A 31 -7.60 -24.59 -5.45
CA PRO A 31 -6.67 -24.12 -6.48
C PRO A 31 -5.20 -24.05 -6.01
N THR A 32 -4.94 -24.27 -4.73
CA THR A 32 -3.63 -24.21 -4.06
C THR A 32 -2.68 -25.37 -4.33
N LYS A 33 -3.07 -26.43 -5.07
CA LYS A 33 -2.21 -27.62 -5.23
C LYS A 33 -1.20 -27.58 -6.40
N LYS A 34 -1.21 -26.55 -7.26
CA LYS A 34 -0.23 -26.48 -8.36
C LYS A 34 1.10 -25.90 -7.87
N ARG A 35 2.15 -26.72 -7.92
CA ARG A 35 3.53 -26.32 -7.60
C ARG A 35 3.98 -25.26 -8.62
N TYR A 36 3.97 -23.99 -8.21
CA TYR A 36 4.48 -22.90 -9.04
C TYR A 36 5.96 -23.16 -9.38
N LEU A 37 6.26 -23.34 -10.67
CA LEU A 37 7.64 -23.43 -11.14
C LEU A 37 8.28 -22.06 -10.97
N ARG A 38 9.03 -21.88 -9.88
CA ARG A 38 9.78 -20.66 -9.61
C ARG A 38 10.87 -20.53 -10.66
N ARG A 39 10.68 -19.65 -11.65
CA ARG A 39 11.77 -19.23 -12.52
C ARG A 39 12.77 -18.46 -11.65
N ILE A 40 14.04 -18.87 -11.69
CA ILE A 40 15.10 -18.26 -10.89
C ILE A 40 15.99 -17.45 -11.83
N GLY A 41 16.36 -16.25 -11.41
CA GLY A 41 17.25 -15.36 -12.14
C GLY A 41 16.54 -14.27 -12.94
N LEU A 42 17.29 -13.58 -13.78
CA LEU A 42 16.84 -12.40 -14.53
C LEU A 42 15.73 -12.74 -15.54
N ASP A 43 14.59 -12.04 -15.47
CA ASP A 43 13.67 -11.99 -16.61
C ASP A 43 14.21 -10.99 -17.63
N LYS A 44 14.90 -11.52 -18.65
CA LYS A 44 15.52 -10.71 -19.70
C LYS A 44 14.51 -9.80 -20.40
N THR A 45 13.30 -10.28 -20.67
CA THR A 45 12.31 -9.46 -21.39
C THR A 45 11.88 -8.27 -20.53
N VAL A 46 11.54 -8.52 -19.26
CA VAL A 46 11.11 -7.46 -18.34
C VAL A 46 12.25 -6.46 -18.10
N PHE A 47 13.44 -6.95 -17.78
CA PHE A 47 14.60 -6.10 -17.49
C PHE A 47 15.01 -5.25 -18.69
N PHE A 48 15.24 -5.85 -19.87
CA PHE A 48 15.71 -5.08 -21.03
C PHE A 48 14.64 -4.12 -21.55
N THR A 49 13.35 -4.46 -21.47
CA THR A 49 12.28 -3.56 -21.93
C THR A 49 12.12 -2.37 -20.99
N ALA A 50 11.96 -2.63 -19.68
CA ALA A 50 11.82 -1.55 -18.70
C ALA A 50 13.10 -0.71 -18.61
N GLY A 51 14.27 -1.35 -18.65
CA GLY A 51 15.57 -0.68 -18.65
C GLY A 51 15.79 0.17 -19.91
N PHE A 52 15.39 -0.31 -21.09
CA PHE A 52 15.44 0.47 -22.32
C PHE A 52 14.55 1.71 -22.24
N ILE A 53 13.32 1.58 -21.75
CA ILE A 53 12.40 2.72 -21.57
C ILE A 53 13.00 3.75 -20.59
N ALA A 54 13.53 3.28 -19.45
CA ALA A 54 14.18 4.14 -18.47
C ALA A 54 15.38 4.90 -19.06
N VAL A 55 16.27 4.19 -19.76
CA VAL A 55 17.45 4.81 -20.39
C VAL A 55 17.05 5.76 -21.52
N ALA A 56 16.08 5.39 -22.35
CA ALA A 56 15.59 6.25 -23.43
C ALA A 56 14.99 7.55 -22.87
N PHE A 57 14.21 7.46 -21.78
CA PHE A 57 13.68 8.61 -21.08
C PHE A 57 14.80 9.52 -20.53
N VAL A 58 15.80 8.92 -19.88
CA VAL A 58 16.97 9.66 -19.35
C VAL A 58 17.74 10.36 -20.48
N VAL A 59 17.99 9.66 -21.59
CA VAL A 59 18.69 10.22 -22.75
C VAL A 59 17.91 11.38 -23.36
N TRP A 60 16.60 11.24 -23.54
CA TRP A 60 15.75 12.33 -24.05
C TRP A 60 15.82 13.55 -23.13
N GLY A 61 15.68 13.34 -21.84
CA GLY A 61 15.71 14.41 -20.85
C GLY A 61 17.03 15.17 -20.75
N PHE A 62 18.17 14.50 -20.91
CA PHE A 62 19.47 15.18 -20.92
C PHE A 62 19.80 15.85 -22.27
N ILE A 63 19.30 15.32 -23.39
CA ILE A 63 19.52 15.90 -24.71
C ILE A 63 18.65 17.16 -24.91
N SER A 64 17.39 17.10 -24.48
CA SER A 64 16.45 18.21 -24.65
C SER A 64 15.44 18.26 -23.48
N PRO A 65 15.86 18.83 -22.33
CA PRO A 65 14.97 19.01 -21.18
C PRO A 65 13.72 19.84 -21.52
N GLU A 66 13.88 20.90 -22.32
CA GLU A 66 12.79 21.77 -22.76
C GLU A 66 11.73 20.99 -23.55
N SER A 67 12.14 20.18 -24.52
CA SER A 67 11.20 19.35 -25.29
C SER A 67 10.47 18.35 -24.39
N LEU A 68 11.17 17.75 -23.42
CA LEU A 68 10.55 16.86 -22.45
C LEU A 68 9.52 17.59 -21.59
N GLY A 69 9.83 18.79 -21.11
CA GLY A 69 8.92 19.65 -20.34
C GLY A 69 7.64 20.01 -21.09
N VAL A 70 7.78 20.45 -22.36
CA VAL A 70 6.65 20.77 -23.23
C VAL A 70 5.75 19.55 -23.46
N VAL A 71 6.34 18.39 -23.77
CA VAL A 71 5.56 17.17 -23.99
C VAL A 71 4.90 16.69 -22.69
N ALA A 72 5.60 16.79 -21.56
CA ALA A 72 5.04 16.44 -20.25
C ALA A 72 3.86 17.34 -19.86
N GLY A 73 3.94 18.65 -20.10
CA GLY A 73 2.84 19.59 -19.85
C GLY A 73 1.64 19.35 -20.76
N ALA A 74 1.87 19.10 -22.06
CA ALA A 74 0.79 18.73 -22.98
C ALA A 74 0.13 17.40 -22.60
N ALA A 75 0.94 16.40 -22.22
CA ALA A 75 0.45 15.10 -21.76
C ALA A 75 -0.34 15.23 -20.46
N LEU A 76 0.13 16.04 -19.49
CA LEU A 76 -0.61 16.32 -18.26
C LEU A 76 -1.98 16.90 -18.58
N THR A 77 -2.04 17.93 -19.43
CA THR A 77 -3.30 18.57 -19.82
C THR A 77 -4.27 17.53 -20.39
N GLY A 78 -3.80 16.70 -21.33
CA GLY A 78 -4.59 15.61 -21.90
C GLY A 78 -5.05 14.58 -20.85
N VAL A 79 -4.21 14.24 -19.87
CA VAL A 79 -4.56 13.33 -18.77
C VAL A 79 -5.62 13.96 -17.86
N MET A 80 -5.46 15.22 -17.46
CA MET A 80 -6.39 15.88 -16.55
C MET A 80 -7.77 16.08 -17.20
N ASP A 81 -7.81 16.52 -18.45
CA ASP A 81 -9.06 16.78 -19.17
C ASP A 81 -9.89 15.51 -19.43
N ASN A 82 -9.22 14.37 -19.69
CA ASN A 82 -9.90 13.13 -20.06
C ASN A 82 -10.00 12.11 -18.91
N PHE A 83 -9.05 12.10 -17.99
CA PHE A 83 -8.86 11.07 -16.98
C PHE A 83 -8.68 11.61 -15.55
N GLY A 84 -8.78 12.92 -15.30
CA GLY A 84 -8.70 13.46 -13.93
C GLY A 84 -9.73 12.84 -12.99
N TRP A 85 -10.96 12.63 -13.48
CA TRP A 85 -12.04 11.93 -12.75
C TRP A 85 -11.67 10.49 -12.38
N LEU A 86 -10.87 9.81 -13.21
CA LEU A 86 -10.48 8.41 -12.99
C LEU A 86 -9.60 8.29 -11.74
N PHE A 87 -8.67 9.23 -11.52
CA PHE A 87 -7.86 9.24 -10.31
C PHE A 87 -8.71 9.48 -9.06
N VAL A 88 -9.65 10.45 -9.13
CA VAL A 88 -10.55 10.77 -8.02
C VAL A 88 -11.39 9.55 -7.63
N ILE A 89 -12.10 8.95 -8.59
CA ILE A 89 -12.96 7.79 -8.30
C ILE A 89 -12.14 6.55 -7.90
N ALA A 90 -10.98 6.33 -8.51
CA ALA A 90 -10.13 5.19 -8.19
C ALA A 90 -9.66 5.25 -6.73
N ALA A 91 -9.23 6.43 -6.26
CA ALA A 91 -8.79 6.62 -4.88
C ALA A 91 -9.92 6.28 -3.88
N THR A 92 -11.14 6.75 -4.12
CA THR A 92 -12.31 6.39 -3.30
C THR A 92 -12.64 4.90 -3.38
N VAL A 93 -12.62 4.30 -4.58
CA VAL A 93 -12.86 2.86 -4.77
C VAL A 93 -11.83 2.04 -3.99
N PHE A 94 -10.55 2.41 -4.02
CA PHE A 94 -9.50 1.73 -3.30
C PHE A 94 -9.73 1.74 -1.79
N THR A 95 -10.06 2.91 -1.23
CA THR A 95 -10.34 3.07 0.20
C THR A 95 -11.57 2.28 0.63
N ILE A 96 -12.68 2.40 -0.10
CA ILE A 96 -13.90 1.65 0.22
C ILE A 96 -13.65 0.13 0.11
N PHE A 97 -12.96 -0.31 -0.94
CA PHE A 97 -12.67 -1.72 -1.17
C PHE A 97 -11.93 -2.37 0.01
N VAL A 98 -10.83 -1.78 0.48
CA VAL A 98 -10.07 -2.38 1.59
C VAL A 98 -10.83 -2.37 2.90
N ILE A 99 -11.62 -1.32 3.16
CA ILE A 99 -12.48 -1.24 4.35
C ILE A 99 -13.54 -2.34 4.31
N VAL A 100 -14.23 -2.50 3.17
CA VAL A 100 -15.21 -3.57 2.97
C VAL A 100 -14.58 -4.94 3.17
N VAL A 101 -13.40 -5.19 2.58
CA VAL A 101 -12.67 -6.46 2.76
C VAL A 101 -12.35 -6.72 4.23
N ALA A 102 -11.88 -5.71 4.97
CA ALA A 102 -11.52 -5.84 6.38
C ALA A 102 -12.72 -6.10 7.31
N VAL A 103 -13.85 -5.44 7.07
CA VAL A 103 -15.07 -5.55 7.87
C VAL A 103 -15.85 -6.84 7.54
N SER A 104 -15.80 -7.28 6.28
CA SER A 104 -16.47 -8.49 5.81
C SER A 104 -15.93 -9.79 6.44
N HIS A 105 -16.49 -10.92 6.03
CA HIS A 105 -16.00 -12.25 6.42
C HIS A 105 -14.57 -12.52 5.93
N PHE A 106 -14.09 -11.85 4.87
CA PHE A 106 -12.70 -11.97 4.41
C PHE A 106 -11.69 -11.51 5.47
N GLY A 107 -12.08 -10.59 6.35
CA GLY A 107 -11.23 -10.09 7.42
C GLY A 107 -10.69 -11.17 8.38
N ARG A 108 -11.31 -12.35 8.43
CA ARG A 108 -10.88 -13.48 9.28
C ARG A 108 -9.78 -14.34 8.65
N ILE A 109 -9.53 -14.20 7.36
CA ILE A 109 -8.55 -15.03 6.65
C ILE A 109 -7.13 -14.70 7.17
N PRO A 110 -6.32 -15.69 7.57
CA PRO A 110 -4.93 -15.45 7.92
C PRO A 110 -4.05 -15.29 6.66
N LEU A 111 -3.11 -14.36 6.69
CA LEU A 111 -2.08 -14.13 5.67
C LEU A 111 -0.93 -15.11 5.86
N GLY A 112 -1.24 -16.38 5.60
CA GLY A 112 -0.36 -17.52 5.84
C GLY A 112 -1.16 -18.82 5.85
N LYS A 113 -0.55 -19.87 6.40
CA LYS A 113 -1.24 -21.14 6.63
C LYS A 113 -2.24 -21.02 7.78
N ASP A 114 -3.24 -21.90 7.81
CA ASP A 114 -4.17 -21.98 8.95
C ASP A 114 -3.38 -22.29 10.23
N GLY A 115 -3.64 -21.49 11.29
CA GLY A 115 -2.94 -21.60 12.58
C GLY A 115 -1.53 -21.00 12.62
N GLU A 116 -1.02 -20.42 11.52
CA GLU A 116 0.27 -19.72 11.52
C GLU A 116 0.20 -18.44 12.37
N THR A 117 1.12 -18.30 13.32
CA THR A 117 1.20 -17.12 14.19
C THR A 117 1.98 -15.97 13.53
N PRO A 118 1.75 -14.71 13.94
CA PRO A 118 2.50 -13.59 13.39
C PRO A 118 4.01 -13.72 13.59
N GLU A 119 4.78 -13.49 12.53
CA GLU A 119 6.24 -13.55 12.56
C GLU A 119 6.83 -12.46 13.49
N PHE A 120 6.23 -11.27 13.47
CA PHE A 120 6.60 -10.15 14.33
C PHE A 120 5.55 -9.88 15.40
N ARG A 121 6.02 -9.60 16.62
CA ARG A 121 5.18 -9.13 17.72
C ARG A 121 4.48 -7.83 17.31
N THR A 122 3.28 -7.59 17.86
CA THR A 122 2.43 -6.46 17.45
C THR A 122 3.11 -5.10 17.62
N SER A 123 3.85 -4.89 18.70
CA SER A 123 4.59 -3.64 18.91
C SER A 123 5.69 -3.44 17.86
N SER A 124 6.47 -4.48 17.55
CA SER A 124 7.50 -4.42 16.50
C SER A 124 6.90 -4.16 15.12
N TRP A 125 5.76 -4.78 14.82
CA TRP A 125 5.05 -4.55 13.56
C TRP A 125 4.54 -3.12 13.42
N ILE A 126 3.93 -2.56 14.46
CA ILE A 126 3.50 -1.16 14.50
C ILE A 126 4.70 -0.22 14.36
N ALA A 127 5.81 -0.49 15.04
CA ALA A 127 7.03 0.31 14.94
C ALA A 127 7.63 0.29 13.52
N MET A 128 7.59 -0.85 12.83
CA MET A 128 8.03 -0.94 11.43
C MET A 128 7.10 -0.17 10.48
N MET A 129 5.78 -0.19 10.72
CA MET A 129 4.82 0.63 9.96
C MET A 129 5.05 2.13 10.19
N PHE A 130 5.27 2.54 11.44
CA PHE A 130 5.66 3.90 11.78
C PHE A 130 6.89 4.34 10.98
N ALA A 131 7.93 3.50 10.96
CA ALA A 131 9.16 3.81 10.23
C ALA A 131 8.96 3.91 8.71
N THR A 132 7.98 3.18 8.17
CA THR A 132 7.65 3.19 6.74
C THR A 132 6.82 4.40 6.35
N GLY A 133 5.99 4.92 7.25
CA GLY A 133 5.17 6.11 7.03
C GLY A 133 5.96 7.41 7.06
N MET A 134 7.18 7.39 7.61
CA MET A 134 8.04 8.56 7.69
C MET A 134 8.93 8.62 6.44
N GLY A 135 8.83 9.70 5.67
CA GLY A 135 9.60 9.87 4.44
C GLY A 135 9.72 11.32 3.99
N ILE A 136 10.43 11.54 2.87
CA ILE A 136 10.67 12.86 2.29
C ILE A 136 9.37 13.63 2.08
N GLY A 137 8.30 12.95 1.67
CA GLY A 137 6.99 13.58 1.47
C GLY A 137 6.44 14.29 2.70
N LEU A 138 6.50 13.65 3.88
CA LEU A 138 6.06 14.26 5.15
C LEU A 138 6.93 15.47 5.50
N VAL A 139 8.24 15.39 5.25
CA VAL A 139 9.16 16.50 5.55
C VAL A 139 8.93 17.68 4.61
N PHE A 140 8.77 17.42 3.32
CA PHE A 140 8.56 18.42 2.27
C PHE A 140 7.20 19.11 2.39
N SER A 141 6.11 18.33 2.45
CA SER A 141 4.75 18.89 2.49
C SER A 141 4.31 19.25 3.90
N GLY A 142 5.03 18.81 4.93
CA GLY A 142 4.65 18.91 6.35
C GLY A 142 4.29 20.32 6.81
N VAL A 143 4.98 21.32 6.26
CA VAL A 143 4.75 22.74 6.53
C VAL A 143 4.01 23.38 5.38
N GLY A 144 4.54 23.22 4.16
CA GLY A 144 4.10 23.97 2.98
C GLY A 144 2.66 23.70 2.59
N GLU A 145 2.18 22.46 2.64
CA GLU A 145 0.83 22.13 2.18
C GLU A 145 -0.27 22.67 3.11
N PRO A 146 -0.26 22.42 4.44
CA PRO A 146 -1.24 23.03 5.34
C PRO A 146 -1.22 24.55 5.31
N LEU A 147 -0.02 25.15 5.29
CA LEU A 147 0.11 26.61 5.25
C LEU A 147 -0.43 27.17 3.93
N PHE A 148 -0.16 26.51 2.81
CA PHE A 148 -0.72 26.90 1.51
C PHE A 148 -2.24 26.82 1.53
N PHE A 149 -2.83 25.72 2.03
CA PHE A 149 -4.29 25.61 2.10
C PHE A 149 -4.93 26.54 3.13
N TYR A 150 -4.20 27.00 4.14
CA TYR A 150 -4.70 28.05 5.01
C TYR A 150 -4.77 29.40 4.29
N MET A 151 -3.72 29.75 3.54
CA MET A 151 -3.63 31.03 2.81
C MET A 151 -4.52 31.05 1.55
N SER A 152 -4.60 29.94 0.83
CA SER A 152 -5.42 29.71 -0.37
C SER A 152 -6.10 28.34 -0.27
N PRO A 153 -7.26 28.26 0.42
CA PRO A 153 -8.02 27.03 0.57
C PRO A 153 -8.42 26.43 -0.76
N PRO A 154 -8.76 25.13 -0.80
CA PRO A 154 -9.20 24.50 -2.02
C PRO A 154 -10.36 25.26 -2.68
N PRO A 155 -10.43 25.34 -4.02
CA PRO A 155 -11.45 26.14 -4.69
C PRO A 155 -12.88 25.75 -4.26
N ALA A 156 -13.74 26.77 -4.16
CA ALA A 156 -15.15 26.64 -3.75
C ALA A 156 -15.34 26.00 -2.35
N THR A 157 -14.48 26.36 -1.39
CA THR A 157 -14.63 25.98 0.03
C THR A 157 -14.85 27.20 0.93
N VAL A 158 -13.78 27.82 1.41
CA VAL A 158 -13.76 28.93 2.36
C VAL A 158 -12.72 29.98 1.95
N ASP A 159 -12.82 31.17 2.52
CA ASP A 159 -11.84 32.23 2.30
C ASP A 159 -10.54 31.95 3.07
N GLY A 160 -9.40 32.29 2.46
CA GLY A 160 -8.07 32.11 3.06
C GLY A 160 -7.80 33.02 4.25
N SER A 161 -6.83 32.63 5.09
CA SER A 161 -6.45 33.32 6.32
C SER A 161 -7.62 33.56 7.29
N THR A 162 -8.54 32.60 7.37
CA THR A 162 -9.70 32.60 8.29
C THR A 162 -9.63 31.47 9.31
N ALA A 163 -10.45 31.55 10.37
CA ALA A 163 -10.53 30.48 11.36
C ALA A 163 -11.10 29.19 10.75
N GLU A 164 -12.04 29.31 9.82
CA GLU A 164 -12.62 28.21 9.06
C GLU A 164 -11.58 27.57 8.11
N ALA A 165 -10.72 28.39 7.46
CA ALA A 165 -9.64 27.91 6.61
C ALA A 165 -8.69 26.96 7.32
N MET A 166 -8.47 27.13 8.63
CA MET A 166 -7.67 26.18 9.42
C MET A 166 -8.22 24.76 9.34
N GLY A 167 -9.54 24.61 9.55
CA GLY A 167 -10.22 23.31 9.53
C GLY A 167 -10.12 22.68 8.16
N THR A 168 -10.47 23.43 7.11
CA THR A 168 -10.41 22.96 5.71
C THR A 168 -8.98 22.63 5.27
N ALA A 169 -7.99 23.44 5.66
CA ALA A 169 -6.58 23.21 5.33
C ALA A 169 -6.09 21.89 5.93
N MET A 170 -6.26 21.73 7.25
CA MET A 170 -5.84 20.52 7.95
C MET A 170 -6.64 19.30 7.49
N GLY A 171 -7.95 19.41 7.29
CA GLY A 171 -8.81 18.36 6.77
C GLY A 171 -8.38 17.87 5.38
N THR A 172 -8.06 18.82 4.48
CA THR A 172 -7.55 18.53 3.13
C THR A 172 -6.18 17.86 3.18
N THR A 173 -5.27 18.31 4.04
CA THR A 173 -4.00 17.64 4.23
C THR A 173 -4.18 16.22 4.78
N LEU A 174 -5.06 16.01 5.76
CA LEU A 174 -5.33 14.65 6.24
C LEU A 174 -5.88 13.76 5.12
N PHE A 175 -6.72 14.30 4.23
CA PHE A 175 -7.22 13.56 3.07
C PHE A 175 -6.10 13.05 2.16
N HIS A 176 -5.07 13.85 1.89
CA HIS A 176 -3.95 13.44 1.04
C HIS A 176 -2.96 12.47 1.72
N TRP A 177 -2.89 12.44 3.06
CA TRP A 177 -1.80 11.76 3.80
C TRP A 177 -2.25 10.67 4.79
N THR A 178 -3.56 10.40 4.90
CA THR A 178 -4.11 9.38 5.81
C THR A 178 -4.76 8.22 5.05
N LEU A 179 -6.07 7.98 5.19
CA LEU A 179 -6.70 6.73 4.80
C LEU A 179 -6.51 6.36 3.32
N TYR A 180 -6.53 7.34 2.44
CA TYR A 180 -6.50 7.13 0.98
C TYR A 180 -5.16 6.58 0.45
N PRO A 181 -3.99 7.21 0.70
CA PRO A 181 -2.71 6.60 0.31
C PRO A 181 -2.50 5.22 0.94
N TRP A 182 -2.83 5.09 2.23
CA TRP A 182 -2.62 3.84 2.95
C TRP A 182 -3.55 2.72 2.46
N ALA A 183 -4.73 3.04 1.95
CA ALA A 183 -5.58 2.07 1.27
C ALA A 183 -4.95 1.56 -0.04
N MET A 184 -4.36 2.44 -0.85
CA MET A 184 -3.65 2.05 -2.08
C MET A 184 -2.52 1.05 -1.77
N TYR A 185 -1.76 1.30 -0.70
CA TYR A 185 -0.72 0.38 -0.23
C TYR A 185 -1.28 -0.90 0.35
N ALA A 186 -2.40 -0.84 1.07
CA ALA A 186 -3.07 -2.01 1.61
C ALA A 186 -3.56 -2.95 0.50
N ILE A 187 -4.05 -2.44 -0.64
CA ILE A 187 -4.46 -3.27 -1.77
C ILE A 187 -3.30 -4.11 -2.28
N VAL A 188 -2.19 -3.45 -2.61
CA VAL A 188 -1.01 -4.15 -3.14
C VAL A 188 -0.41 -5.08 -2.09
N GLY A 189 -0.28 -4.61 -0.85
CA GLY A 189 0.28 -5.42 0.23
C GLY A 189 -0.59 -6.63 0.56
N LEU A 190 -1.92 -6.49 0.53
CA LEU A 190 -2.85 -7.61 0.68
C LEU A 190 -2.70 -8.60 -0.48
N GLY A 191 -2.61 -8.12 -1.72
CA GLY A 191 -2.44 -8.99 -2.88
C GLY A 191 -1.14 -9.78 -2.86
N VAL A 192 -0.04 -9.15 -2.45
CA VAL A 192 1.24 -9.83 -2.29
C VAL A 192 1.20 -10.80 -1.11
N ALA A 193 0.71 -10.37 0.06
CA ALA A 193 0.68 -11.22 1.26
C ALA A 193 -0.24 -12.43 1.08
N TYR A 194 -1.44 -12.22 0.55
CA TYR A 194 -2.39 -13.29 0.24
C TYR A 194 -1.82 -14.20 -0.85
N GLY A 195 -1.40 -13.62 -1.98
CA GLY A 195 -0.85 -14.39 -3.10
C GLY A 195 0.35 -15.25 -2.69
N SER A 196 1.31 -14.70 -1.95
CA SER A 196 2.54 -15.40 -1.60
C SER A 196 2.43 -16.29 -0.37
N PHE A 197 1.82 -15.83 0.72
CA PHE A 197 1.82 -16.59 1.99
C PHE A 197 0.63 -17.54 2.11
N ARG A 198 -0.54 -17.16 1.58
CA ARG A 198 -1.74 -18.01 1.58
C ARG A 198 -1.75 -18.96 0.39
N LEU A 199 -1.53 -18.44 -0.82
CA LEU A 199 -1.65 -19.22 -2.06
C LEU A 199 -0.32 -19.76 -2.62
N GLY A 200 0.83 -19.38 -2.05
CA GLY A 200 2.14 -19.87 -2.47
C GLY A 200 2.63 -19.36 -3.83
N ARG A 201 2.05 -18.26 -4.34
CA ARG A 201 2.44 -17.63 -5.61
C ARG A 201 3.77 -16.88 -5.49
N SER A 202 4.45 -16.67 -6.62
CA SER A 202 5.66 -15.83 -6.65
C SER A 202 5.33 -14.38 -6.26
N GLN A 203 6.32 -13.67 -5.69
CA GLN A 203 6.22 -12.24 -5.34
C GLN A 203 6.33 -11.32 -6.57
N LEU A 204 5.78 -11.73 -7.71
CA LEU A 204 5.65 -10.90 -8.89
C LEU A 204 4.33 -10.14 -8.83
N PHE A 205 4.33 -8.90 -9.32
CA PHE A 205 3.10 -8.09 -9.32
C PHE A 205 2.00 -8.75 -10.17
N SER A 206 2.38 -9.29 -11.34
CA SER A 206 1.50 -10.09 -12.21
C SER A 206 0.85 -11.30 -11.54
N SER A 207 1.51 -11.94 -10.56
CA SER A 207 0.99 -13.13 -9.89
C SER A 207 -0.31 -12.87 -9.12
N MET A 208 -0.55 -11.62 -8.69
CA MET A 208 -1.79 -11.22 -8.03
C MET A 208 -3.02 -11.29 -8.95
N PHE A 209 -2.82 -11.34 -10.27
CA PHE A 209 -3.90 -11.37 -11.25
C PHE A 209 -4.28 -12.77 -11.71
N THR A 210 -3.74 -13.81 -11.05
CA THR A 210 -3.94 -15.21 -11.48
C THR A 210 -5.40 -15.62 -11.47
N SER A 211 -6.20 -15.18 -10.50
CA SER A 211 -7.66 -15.44 -10.44
C SER A 211 -8.46 -14.76 -11.56
N LEU A 212 -7.93 -13.66 -12.11
CA LEU A 212 -8.62 -12.88 -13.13
C LEU A 212 -8.28 -13.35 -14.54
N PHE A 213 -6.99 -13.55 -14.84
CA PHE A 213 -6.51 -13.86 -16.19
C PHE A 213 -5.99 -15.29 -16.36
N GLY A 214 -5.85 -16.05 -15.27
CA GLY A 214 -5.31 -17.41 -15.29
C GLY A 214 -3.78 -17.48 -15.45
N GLU A 215 -3.23 -18.67 -15.15
CA GLU A 215 -1.78 -18.91 -15.12
C GLU A 215 -1.08 -18.67 -16.46
N ARG A 216 -1.75 -18.95 -17.58
CA ARG A 216 -1.14 -18.83 -18.92
C ARG A 216 -0.85 -17.37 -19.27
N VAL A 217 -1.77 -16.46 -18.96
CA VAL A 217 -1.64 -15.03 -19.27
C VAL A 217 -0.64 -14.37 -18.32
N VAL A 218 -0.73 -14.69 -17.02
CA VAL A 218 0.14 -14.15 -15.97
C VAL A 218 1.60 -14.60 -16.12
N ASN A 219 1.87 -15.82 -16.58
CA ASN A 219 3.25 -16.27 -16.86
C ASN A 219 3.71 -15.97 -18.30
N GLY A 220 2.84 -15.39 -19.12
CA GLY A 220 3.06 -15.05 -20.53
C GLY A 220 3.35 -13.56 -20.75
N ILE A 221 2.93 -13.04 -21.90
CA ILE A 221 3.15 -11.64 -22.29
C ILE A 221 2.36 -10.68 -21.38
N GLY A 222 1.12 -11.02 -21.04
CA GLY A 222 0.26 -10.17 -20.19
C GLY A 222 0.89 -9.88 -18.83
N GLY A 223 1.40 -10.90 -18.13
CA GLY A 223 2.09 -10.68 -16.86
C GLY A 223 3.41 -9.93 -16.99
N LYS A 224 4.14 -10.09 -18.10
CA LYS A 224 5.34 -9.27 -18.36
C LYS A 224 4.99 -7.79 -18.51
N ILE A 225 3.90 -7.45 -19.19
CA ILE A 225 3.41 -6.06 -19.30
C ILE A 225 3.11 -5.51 -17.90
N ILE A 226 2.38 -6.25 -17.07
CA ILE A 226 2.06 -5.84 -15.69
C ILE A 226 3.33 -5.60 -14.88
N ASN A 227 4.31 -6.50 -14.95
CA ASN A 227 5.58 -6.35 -14.23
C ASN A 227 6.40 -5.15 -14.75
N ILE A 228 6.41 -4.88 -16.06
CA ILE A 228 7.08 -3.71 -16.65
C ILE A 228 6.41 -2.42 -16.16
N LEU A 229 5.07 -2.34 -16.19
CA LEU A 229 4.34 -1.19 -15.68
C LEU A 229 4.59 -0.97 -14.19
N ALA A 230 4.65 -2.04 -13.38
CA ALA A 230 4.98 -1.94 -11.96
C ALA A 230 6.40 -1.41 -11.71
N ILE A 231 7.39 -1.83 -12.53
CA ILE A 231 8.75 -1.29 -12.46
C ILE A 231 8.78 0.19 -12.84
N LEU A 232 8.14 0.57 -13.95
CA LEU A 232 8.12 1.97 -14.40
C LEU A 232 7.39 2.88 -13.40
N ALA A 233 6.25 2.43 -12.87
CA ALA A 233 5.52 3.11 -11.81
C ALA A 233 6.43 3.34 -10.58
N THR A 234 7.12 2.27 -10.13
CA THR A 234 8.06 2.38 -9.00
C THR A 234 9.21 3.35 -9.31
N LEU A 235 9.74 3.32 -10.54
CA LEU A 235 10.84 4.17 -10.99
C LEU A 235 10.46 5.66 -10.95
N PHE A 236 9.36 6.04 -11.61
CA PHE A 236 8.92 7.45 -11.65
C PHE A 236 8.44 7.94 -10.28
N GLY A 237 7.71 7.10 -9.53
CA GLY A 237 7.26 7.45 -8.17
C GLY A 237 8.41 7.66 -7.20
N SER A 238 9.43 6.79 -7.25
CA SER A 238 10.61 6.95 -6.41
C SER A 238 11.45 8.15 -6.85
N ALA A 239 11.60 8.36 -8.17
CA ALA A 239 12.30 9.51 -8.71
C ALA A 239 11.64 10.84 -8.30
N CYS A 240 10.31 10.91 -8.24
CA CYS A 240 9.58 12.06 -7.69
C CYS A 240 10.00 12.34 -6.25
N SER A 241 9.95 11.34 -5.36
CA SER A 241 10.36 11.49 -3.96
C SER A 241 11.82 11.95 -3.81
N LEU A 242 12.73 11.39 -4.62
CA LEU A 242 14.14 11.77 -4.63
C LEU A 242 14.34 13.22 -5.11
N GLY A 243 13.61 13.63 -6.16
CA GLY A 243 13.61 15.00 -6.66
C GLY A 243 13.13 16.01 -5.63
N LEU A 244 12.03 15.73 -4.93
CA LEU A 244 11.55 16.54 -3.81
C LEU A 244 12.59 16.66 -2.70
N GLY A 245 13.29 15.56 -2.39
CA GLY A 245 14.38 15.58 -1.40
C GLY A 245 15.55 16.46 -1.82
N ALA A 246 15.91 16.44 -3.11
CA ALA A 246 16.97 17.30 -3.65
C ALA A 246 16.57 18.78 -3.60
N ILE A 247 15.33 19.11 -4.00
CA ILE A 247 14.76 20.46 -3.87
C ILE A 247 14.86 20.93 -2.41
N GLN A 248 14.41 20.11 -1.45
CA GLN A 248 14.45 20.48 -0.03
C GLN A 248 15.88 20.66 0.49
N ILE A 249 16.82 19.80 0.09
CA ILE A 249 18.23 19.98 0.46
C ILE A 249 18.77 21.29 -0.14
N GLY A 250 18.39 21.61 -1.37
CA GLY A 250 18.70 22.88 -2.03
C GLY A 250 18.20 24.08 -1.22
N GLY A 251 16.92 24.11 -0.86
CA GLY A 251 16.36 25.18 -0.01
C GLY A 251 17.03 25.27 1.37
N GLY A 252 17.49 24.15 1.93
CA GLY A 252 18.28 24.14 3.17
C GLY A 252 19.67 24.77 3.01
N ILE A 253 20.32 24.56 1.87
CA ILE A 253 21.62 25.19 1.52
C ILE A 253 21.43 26.71 1.31
N GLU A 254 20.34 27.11 0.66
CA GLU A 254 19.97 28.51 0.44
C GLU A 254 19.70 29.22 1.76
N THR A 255 18.85 28.63 2.59
CA THR A 255 18.50 29.19 3.92
C THR A 255 19.71 29.28 4.85
N ALA A 256 20.67 28.35 4.73
CA ALA A 256 21.91 28.40 5.48
C ALA A 256 22.90 29.49 5.00
N GLY A 257 22.61 30.18 3.89
CA GLY A 257 23.45 31.21 3.31
C GLY A 257 24.74 30.69 2.66
N ILE A 258 24.80 29.38 2.34
CA ILE A 258 25.96 28.74 1.72
C ILE A 258 26.02 29.08 0.22
N LEU A 259 24.87 29.05 -0.45
CA LEU A 259 24.68 29.48 -1.84
C LEU A 259 23.46 30.40 -1.91
N PRO A 260 23.53 31.53 -2.63
CA PRO A 260 22.42 32.49 -2.69
C PRO A 260 21.23 31.99 -3.51
N ASP A 261 21.48 31.22 -4.58
CA ASP A 261 20.44 30.65 -5.44
C ASP A 261 20.80 29.19 -5.78
N VAL A 262 19.88 28.26 -5.51
CA VAL A 262 20.06 26.84 -5.87
C VAL A 262 19.24 26.50 -7.11
N SER A 263 19.86 26.68 -8.28
CA SER A 263 19.24 26.36 -9.58
C SER A 263 19.20 24.85 -9.90
N SER A 264 18.38 24.46 -10.88
CA SER A 264 18.24 23.06 -11.33
C SER A 264 19.55 22.30 -11.59
N PRO A 265 20.60 22.89 -12.21
CA PRO A 265 21.91 22.22 -12.33
C PRO A 265 22.55 21.84 -10.99
N ILE A 266 22.39 22.67 -9.94
CA ILE A 266 22.90 22.36 -8.59
C ILE A 266 22.07 21.22 -7.98
N LEU A 267 20.75 21.23 -8.17
CA LEU A 267 19.89 20.11 -7.73
C LEU A 267 20.30 18.78 -8.38
N VAL A 268 20.67 18.79 -9.66
CA VAL A 268 21.22 17.61 -10.35
C VAL A 268 22.53 17.13 -9.72
N ILE A 269 23.41 18.06 -9.31
CA ILE A 269 24.65 17.71 -8.59
C ILE A 269 24.33 17.09 -7.22
N ILE A 270 23.37 17.65 -6.48
CA ILE A 270 22.92 17.09 -5.19
C ILE A 270 22.42 15.65 -5.40
N ILE A 271 21.55 15.42 -6.39
CA ILE A 271 21.07 14.08 -6.74
C ILE A 271 22.23 13.15 -7.10
N ALA A 272 23.19 13.61 -7.89
CA ALA A 272 24.33 12.80 -8.29
C ALA A 272 25.19 12.38 -7.07
N ILE A 273 25.42 13.29 -6.12
CA ILE A 273 26.16 13.01 -4.88
C ILE A 273 25.40 11.99 -4.03
N LEU A 274 24.09 12.19 -3.81
CA LEU A 274 23.28 11.28 -3.00
C LEU A 274 23.11 9.91 -3.66
N THR A 275 22.98 9.87 -4.99
CA THR A 275 22.95 8.63 -5.77
C THR A 275 24.30 7.90 -5.67
N ALA A 276 25.42 8.61 -5.72
CA ALA A 276 26.74 8.02 -5.51
C ALA A 276 26.91 7.47 -4.09
N ALA A 277 26.39 8.17 -3.06
CA ALA A 277 26.37 7.68 -1.69
C ALA A 277 25.54 6.39 -1.54
N PHE A 278 24.36 6.34 -2.17
CA PHE A 278 23.57 5.11 -2.28
C PHE A 278 24.35 3.98 -2.98
N VAL A 279 24.97 4.24 -4.14
CA VAL A 279 25.72 3.22 -4.87
C VAL A 279 26.88 2.70 -4.03
N ALA A 280 27.59 3.58 -3.31
CA ALA A 280 28.65 3.17 -2.39
C ALA A 280 28.11 2.29 -1.25
N SER A 281 26.92 2.59 -0.71
CA SER A 281 26.23 1.75 0.28
C SER A 281 25.87 0.37 -0.30
N ALA A 282 25.24 0.36 -1.48
CA ALA A 282 24.87 -0.86 -2.18
C ALA A 282 26.10 -1.73 -2.51
N VAL A 283 27.22 -1.12 -2.93
CA VAL A 283 28.50 -1.77 -3.30
C VAL A 283 29.38 -2.15 -2.10
N SER A 284 29.14 -1.60 -0.92
CA SER A 284 29.81 -2.04 0.31
C SER A 284 29.08 -3.19 0.99
N GLY A 285 27.78 -3.36 0.74
CA GLY A 285 27.02 -4.54 1.20
C GLY A 285 26.69 -4.44 2.68
N VAL A 286 26.63 -3.20 3.17
CA VAL A 286 26.38 -2.88 4.55
C VAL A 286 24.87 -2.90 4.77
N GLU A 287 24.27 -4.09 4.66
CA GLU A 287 22.84 -4.31 4.96
C GLU A 287 22.50 -3.84 6.38
N LYS A 288 23.41 -4.05 7.33
CA LYS A 288 23.33 -3.51 8.69
C LYS A 288 23.38 -1.98 8.75
N GLY A 289 24.03 -1.35 7.77
CA GLY A 289 24.25 0.09 7.69
C GLY A 289 22.99 0.81 7.27
N ILE A 290 22.29 0.31 6.26
CA ILE A 290 20.97 0.83 5.86
C ILE A 290 19.97 0.74 7.01
N GLN A 291 19.95 -0.38 7.73
CA GLN A 291 19.09 -0.53 8.90
C GLN A 291 19.45 0.48 10.01
N TRP A 292 20.74 0.69 10.26
CA TRP A 292 21.21 1.68 11.25
C TRP A 292 20.87 3.12 10.85
N LEU A 293 21.10 3.47 9.57
CA LEU A 293 20.71 4.77 9.00
C LEU A 293 19.21 5.01 9.17
N SER A 294 18.38 4.03 8.83
CA SER A 294 16.93 4.13 8.97
C SER A 294 16.50 4.35 10.44
N ASN A 295 17.12 3.64 11.39
CA ASN A 295 16.82 3.80 12.81
C ASN A 295 17.25 5.17 13.35
N ILE A 296 18.43 5.65 12.97
CA ILE A 296 18.88 7.01 13.28
C ILE A 296 17.89 8.02 12.73
N ASN A 297 17.46 7.83 11.49
CA ASN A 297 16.57 8.78 10.84
C ASN A 297 15.24 8.92 11.58
N MET A 298 14.71 7.82 12.10
CA MET A 298 13.50 7.85 12.93
C MET A 298 13.71 8.64 14.22
N VAL A 299 14.86 8.46 14.89
CA VAL A 299 15.19 9.21 16.09
C VAL A 299 15.35 10.70 15.77
N LEU A 300 16.06 11.05 14.70
CA LEU A 300 16.23 12.44 14.26
C LEU A 300 14.88 13.09 13.96
N ALA A 301 14.01 12.42 13.22
CA ALA A 301 12.70 12.96 12.87
C ALA A 301 11.83 13.22 14.12
N VAL A 302 11.85 12.31 15.10
CA VAL A 302 11.17 12.52 16.39
C VAL A 302 11.78 13.69 17.16
N ILE A 303 13.12 13.83 17.19
CA ILE A 303 13.79 14.96 17.84
C ILE A 303 13.39 16.29 17.20
N VAL A 304 13.41 16.38 15.87
CA VAL A 304 13.00 17.59 15.15
C VAL A 304 11.54 17.92 15.44
N ALA A 305 10.65 16.93 15.37
CA ALA A 305 9.23 17.11 15.69
C ALA A 305 9.02 17.60 17.14
N LEU A 306 9.76 17.06 18.11
CA LEU A 306 9.68 17.51 19.51
C LEU A 306 10.18 18.95 19.68
N ILE A 307 11.24 19.36 18.98
CA ILE A 307 11.74 20.73 19.02
C ILE A 307 10.70 21.69 18.43
N VAL A 308 10.08 21.35 17.30
CA VAL A 308 9.01 22.16 16.70
C VAL A 308 7.77 22.20 17.59
N PHE A 309 7.40 21.09 18.23
CA PHE A 309 6.26 21.04 19.15
C PHE A 309 6.44 21.94 20.38
N ILE A 310 7.64 21.94 20.98
CA ILE A 310 7.95 22.71 22.18
C ILE A 310 8.25 24.19 21.84
N GLY A 311 8.99 24.44 20.76
CA GLY A 311 9.34 25.78 20.33
C GLY A 311 8.18 26.52 19.64
N GLY A 312 7.28 25.77 19.01
CA GLY A 312 6.10 26.29 18.34
C GLY A 312 4.94 26.59 19.31
N PRO A 313 3.75 26.91 18.77
CA PRO A 313 2.58 27.21 19.59
C PRO A 313 1.97 25.91 20.16
N THR A 314 2.59 25.32 21.19
CA THR A 314 2.26 23.97 21.71
C THR A 314 0.78 23.74 22.00
N LEU A 315 0.12 24.66 22.72
CA LEU A 315 -1.31 24.53 23.04
C LEU A 315 -2.19 24.60 21.79
N PHE A 316 -1.78 25.40 20.81
CA PHE A 316 -2.47 25.48 19.53
C PHE A 316 -2.34 24.16 18.76
N ILE A 317 -1.12 23.60 18.68
CA ILE A 317 -0.86 22.29 18.05
C ILE A 317 -1.74 21.20 18.68
N LEU A 318 -1.87 21.18 20.01
CA LEU A 318 -2.74 20.22 20.70
C LEU A 318 -4.22 20.39 20.33
N ASN A 319 -4.70 21.62 20.11
CA ASN A 319 -6.05 21.89 19.65
C ASN A 319 -6.27 21.55 18.16
N VAL A 320 -5.21 21.65 17.35
CA VAL A 320 -5.25 21.29 15.93
C VAL A 320 -5.54 19.81 15.75
N VAL A 321 -5.03 18.91 16.59
CA VAL A 321 -5.24 17.46 16.45
C VAL A 321 -6.72 17.05 16.39
N PRO A 322 -7.57 17.32 17.40
CA PRO A 322 -8.98 16.97 17.34
C PRO A 322 -9.73 17.76 16.27
N SER A 323 -9.37 19.03 16.04
CA SER A 323 -10.00 19.87 15.02
C SER A 323 -9.78 19.35 13.60
N ALA A 324 -8.54 18.95 13.28
CA ALA A 324 -8.17 18.38 11.98
C ALA A 324 -8.90 17.06 11.71
N VAL A 325 -9.02 16.19 12.72
CA VAL A 325 -9.77 14.93 12.58
C VAL A 325 -11.27 15.19 12.37
N GLY A 326 -11.85 16.15 13.10
CA GLY A 326 -13.24 16.55 12.92
C GLY A 326 -13.50 17.08 11.50
N SER A 327 -12.69 18.05 11.07
CA SER A 327 -12.79 18.68 9.75
C SER A 327 -12.58 17.66 8.63
N PHE A 328 -11.63 16.74 8.77
CA PHE A 328 -11.42 15.66 7.80
C PHE A 328 -12.67 14.81 7.62
N ILE A 329 -13.35 14.42 8.72
CA ILE A 329 -14.56 13.59 8.66
C ILE A 329 -15.73 14.38 8.04
N GLU A 330 -15.88 15.65 8.42
CA GLU A 330 -16.94 16.53 7.93
C GLU A 330 -16.82 16.79 6.43
N ASP A 331 -15.64 17.16 5.96
CA ASP A 331 -15.39 17.56 4.57
C ASP A 331 -15.20 16.36 3.62
N LEU A 332 -15.07 15.14 4.16
CA LEU A 332 -14.69 13.94 3.39
C LEU A 332 -15.52 13.71 2.13
N PRO A 333 -16.87 13.80 2.15
CA PRO A 333 -17.67 13.56 0.95
C PRO A 333 -17.39 14.60 -0.14
N GLN A 334 -17.16 15.86 0.24
CA GLN A 334 -16.86 16.93 -0.69
C GLN A 334 -15.45 16.77 -1.28
N MET A 335 -14.45 16.44 -0.45
CA MET A 335 -13.09 16.19 -0.90
C MET A 335 -13.02 14.97 -1.84
N ALA A 336 -13.70 13.87 -1.49
CA ALA A 336 -13.72 12.64 -2.29
C ALA A 336 -14.45 12.78 -3.64
N SER A 337 -15.32 13.78 -3.78
CA SER A 337 -16.10 14.02 -5.01
C SER A 337 -15.61 15.24 -5.81
N ARG A 338 -14.57 15.94 -5.36
CA ARG A 338 -14.03 17.11 -6.06
C ARG A 338 -13.41 16.69 -7.39
N THR A 339 -13.99 17.22 -8.47
CA THR A 339 -13.58 16.99 -9.87
C THR A 339 -13.59 18.32 -10.63
N ALA A 340 -13.14 18.31 -11.89
CA ALA A 340 -13.22 19.49 -12.76
C ALA A 340 -14.66 20.03 -12.95
N ALA A 341 -15.70 19.23 -12.63
CA ALA A 341 -17.10 19.68 -12.67
C ALA A 341 -17.45 20.71 -11.59
N ASN A 342 -16.63 20.86 -10.54
CA ASN A 342 -16.92 21.73 -9.41
C ASN A 342 -16.63 23.22 -9.66
N GLY A 343 -16.02 23.59 -10.79
CA GLY A 343 -15.80 24.99 -11.14
C GLY A 343 -14.53 25.25 -11.95
N VAL A 344 -14.38 26.51 -12.35
CA VAL A 344 -13.19 27.01 -13.05
C VAL A 344 -11.98 26.95 -12.10
N GLY A 345 -10.81 26.56 -12.60
CA GLY A 345 -9.57 26.45 -11.81
C GLY A 345 -9.46 25.19 -10.95
N VAL A 346 -10.55 24.42 -10.75
CA VAL A 346 -10.51 23.18 -9.96
C VAL A 346 -9.60 22.13 -10.60
N ASN A 347 -9.60 22.02 -11.93
CA ASN A 347 -8.77 21.04 -12.62
C ASN A 347 -7.26 21.30 -12.42
N GLU A 348 -6.87 22.57 -12.46
CA GLU A 348 -5.49 23.00 -12.20
C GLU A 348 -5.10 22.70 -10.75
N TRP A 349 -5.95 23.08 -9.78
CA TRP A 349 -5.73 22.76 -8.37
C TRP A 349 -5.62 21.25 -8.13
N LEU A 350 -6.50 20.45 -8.72
CA LEU A 350 -6.46 18.98 -8.63
C LEU A 350 -5.14 18.43 -9.19
N SER A 351 -4.67 18.93 -10.34
CA SER A 351 -3.41 18.49 -10.94
C SER A 351 -2.20 18.84 -10.08
N SER A 352 -2.25 19.97 -9.36
CA SER A 352 -1.18 20.43 -8.47
C SER A 352 -1.15 19.72 -7.12
N TRP A 353 -2.28 19.16 -6.69
CA TRP A 353 -2.47 18.60 -5.35
C TRP A 353 -3.06 17.19 -5.40
N THR A 354 -4.40 17.05 -5.40
CA THR A 354 -5.07 15.78 -5.17
C THR A 354 -4.71 14.69 -6.19
N VAL A 355 -4.77 15.00 -7.49
CA VAL A 355 -4.43 14.04 -8.55
C VAL A 355 -2.93 13.79 -8.61
N PHE A 356 -2.09 14.79 -8.32
CA PHE A 356 -0.66 14.59 -8.12
C PHE A 356 -0.38 13.57 -7.01
N TYR A 357 -0.98 13.74 -5.83
CA TYR A 357 -0.83 12.80 -4.72
C TYR A 357 -1.36 11.42 -5.08
N TRP A 358 -2.53 11.30 -5.69
CA TRP A 358 -3.04 10.00 -6.15
C TRP A 358 -2.09 9.30 -7.12
N ALA A 359 -1.60 10.01 -8.13
CA ALA A 359 -0.62 9.47 -9.07
C ALA A 359 0.66 9.02 -8.34
N TRP A 360 1.17 9.86 -7.44
CA TRP A 360 2.38 9.56 -6.68
C TRP A 360 2.20 8.32 -5.80
N TRP A 361 1.11 8.22 -5.03
CA TRP A 361 0.82 7.07 -4.17
C TRP A 361 0.57 5.78 -4.96
N ILE A 362 -0.15 5.86 -6.08
CA ILE A 362 -0.33 4.72 -6.98
C ILE A 362 1.01 4.22 -7.52
N SER A 363 1.88 5.14 -7.95
CA SER A 363 3.20 4.82 -8.49
C SER A 363 4.13 4.18 -7.45
N TRP A 364 3.97 4.54 -6.18
CA TRP A 364 4.78 4.02 -5.07
C TRP A 364 4.23 2.72 -4.47
N SER A 365 2.98 2.37 -4.79
CA SER A 365 2.29 1.21 -4.21
C SER A 365 2.97 -0.16 -4.42
N PRO A 366 3.67 -0.47 -5.53
CA PRO A 366 4.37 -1.75 -5.67
C PRO A 366 5.49 -1.91 -4.65
N PHE A 367 6.22 -0.82 -4.40
CA PHE A 367 7.30 -0.76 -3.43
C PHE A 367 6.76 -0.92 -2.00
N VAL A 368 5.85 -0.03 -1.59
CA VAL A 368 5.34 -0.01 -0.22
C VAL A 368 4.53 -1.28 0.08
N GLY A 369 3.69 -1.72 -0.86
CA GLY A 369 2.87 -2.92 -0.69
C GLY A 369 3.70 -4.19 -0.46
N LEU A 370 4.78 -4.39 -1.22
CA LEU A 370 5.66 -5.55 -1.03
C LEU A 370 6.34 -5.52 0.35
N PHE A 371 6.77 -4.35 0.81
CA PHE A 371 7.36 -4.19 2.15
C PHE A 371 6.34 -4.54 3.25
N ILE A 372 5.16 -3.92 3.22
CA ILE A 372 4.12 -4.14 4.21
C ILE A 372 3.66 -5.60 4.22
N ALA A 373 3.57 -6.23 3.05
CA ALA A 373 3.26 -7.65 2.95
C ALA A 373 4.25 -8.49 3.77
N ARG A 374 5.56 -8.31 3.54
CA ARG A 374 6.63 -9.09 4.20
C ARG A 374 6.56 -9.01 5.72
N ILE A 375 6.36 -7.83 6.29
CA ILE A 375 6.30 -7.67 7.75
C ILE A 375 4.97 -8.14 8.37
N SER A 376 3.98 -8.52 7.56
CA SER A 376 2.62 -8.84 8.02
C SER A 376 2.24 -10.33 7.93
N ARG A 377 3.21 -11.21 7.71
CA ARG A 377 2.99 -12.66 7.66
C ARG A 377 2.37 -13.19 8.96
N GLY A 378 1.36 -14.04 8.83
CA GLY A 378 0.64 -14.65 9.95
C GLY A 378 -0.42 -13.75 10.61
N ARG A 379 -0.65 -12.53 10.09
CA ARG A 379 -1.75 -11.66 10.54
C ARG A 379 -3.04 -11.97 9.79
N THR A 380 -4.19 -11.69 10.39
CA THR A 380 -5.47 -11.74 9.65
C THR A 380 -5.60 -10.56 8.70
N VAL A 381 -6.37 -10.70 7.63
CA VAL A 381 -6.68 -9.61 6.68
C VAL A 381 -7.20 -8.37 7.41
N ARG A 382 -8.07 -8.53 8.43
CA ARG A 382 -8.56 -7.41 9.22
C ARG A 382 -7.46 -6.71 10.00
N GLN A 383 -6.63 -7.48 10.72
CA GLN A 383 -5.51 -6.90 11.46
C GLN A 383 -4.57 -6.15 10.52
N PHE A 384 -4.23 -6.76 9.38
CA PHE A 384 -3.41 -6.15 8.33
C PHE A 384 -4.00 -4.81 7.88
N VAL A 385 -5.22 -4.79 7.36
CA VAL A 385 -5.83 -3.56 6.82
C VAL A 385 -5.95 -2.50 7.92
N THR A 386 -6.45 -2.85 9.10
CA THR A 386 -6.59 -1.88 10.20
C THR A 386 -5.24 -1.28 10.61
N GLY A 387 -4.18 -2.08 10.73
CA GLY A 387 -2.86 -1.54 11.08
C GLY A 387 -2.27 -0.66 9.97
N VAL A 388 -2.37 -1.09 8.71
CA VAL A 388 -1.87 -0.32 7.55
C VAL A 388 -2.56 1.04 7.43
N LEU A 389 -3.88 1.08 7.67
CA LEU A 389 -4.64 2.33 7.56
C LEU A 389 -4.43 3.23 8.79
N ILE A 390 -4.53 2.68 10.00
CA ILE A 390 -4.62 3.51 11.21
C ILE A 390 -3.25 3.95 11.71
N VAL A 391 -2.26 3.05 11.78
CA VAL A 391 -0.96 3.37 12.41
C VAL A 391 -0.29 4.54 11.70
N PRO A 392 -0.11 4.52 10.37
CA PRO A 392 0.57 5.61 9.69
C PRO A 392 -0.30 6.86 9.61
N SER A 393 -1.63 6.74 9.54
CA SER A 393 -2.54 7.90 9.57
C SER A 393 -2.39 8.70 10.86
N VAL A 394 -2.26 8.04 12.01
CA VAL A 394 -2.02 8.71 13.29
C VAL A 394 -0.69 9.46 13.27
N VAL A 395 0.35 8.87 12.69
CA VAL A 395 1.66 9.52 12.54
C VAL A 395 1.55 10.75 11.66
N SER A 396 0.91 10.63 10.49
CA SER A 396 0.65 11.77 9.60
C SER A 396 -0.12 12.87 10.33
N THR A 397 -1.21 12.53 11.04
CA THR A 397 -2.01 13.52 11.80
C THR A 397 -1.15 14.28 12.82
N ILE A 398 -0.34 13.58 13.60
CA ILE A 398 0.54 14.21 14.60
C ILE A 398 1.60 15.08 13.90
N TRP A 399 2.21 14.57 12.83
CA TRP A 399 3.24 15.28 12.09
C TRP A 399 2.71 16.59 11.49
N PHE A 400 1.59 16.54 10.75
CA PHE A 400 0.97 17.73 10.16
C PHE A 400 0.40 18.69 11.22
N ALA A 401 -0.08 18.20 12.36
CA ALA A 401 -0.45 19.08 13.47
C ALA A 401 0.75 19.84 14.03
N ILE A 402 1.91 19.17 14.20
CA ILE A 402 3.13 19.79 14.72
C ILE A 402 3.72 20.80 13.73
N PHE A 403 3.97 20.38 12.50
CA PHE A 403 4.66 21.20 11.50
C PHE A 403 3.71 22.17 10.81
N GLY A 404 2.63 21.67 10.23
CA GLY A 404 1.60 22.47 9.56
C GLY A 404 0.82 23.34 10.53
N GLY A 405 0.22 22.73 11.54
CA GLY A 405 -0.49 23.47 12.59
C GLY A 405 0.42 24.44 13.35
N GLY A 406 1.68 24.06 13.59
CA GLY A 406 2.67 24.95 14.17
C GLY A 406 2.97 26.17 13.29
N ALA A 407 3.14 25.97 11.98
CA ALA A 407 3.37 27.04 11.02
C ALA A 407 2.16 27.96 10.87
N ILE A 408 0.95 27.40 10.78
CA ILE A 408 -0.25 28.23 10.69
C ILE A 408 -0.46 29.02 12.00
N GLY A 409 -0.20 28.42 13.16
CA GLY A 409 -0.28 29.15 14.43
C GLY A 409 0.76 30.28 14.56
N ILE A 410 1.92 30.17 13.91
CA ILE A 410 2.90 31.25 13.79
C ILE A 410 2.39 32.33 12.81
N GLN A 411 1.85 31.92 11.67
CA GLN A 411 1.26 32.81 10.67
C GLN A 411 0.10 33.63 11.25
N GLU A 412 -0.84 33.00 11.95
CA GLU A 412 -2.01 33.65 12.58
C GLU A 412 -1.60 34.71 13.60
N ARG A 413 -0.56 34.45 14.40
CA ARG A 413 0.00 35.44 15.33
C ARG A 413 0.61 36.63 14.61
N ALA A 414 1.35 36.37 13.53
CA ALA A 414 1.94 37.44 12.71
C ALA A 414 0.85 38.30 12.05
N GLU A 415 -0.21 37.70 11.50
CA GLU A 415 -1.36 38.38 10.90
C GLU A 415 -2.12 39.25 11.91
N ARG A 416 -2.23 38.80 13.17
CA ARG A 416 -2.82 39.58 14.27
C ARG A 416 -1.91 40.67 14.85
N GLY A 417 -0.64 40.73 14.43
CA GLY A 417 0.35 41.64 15.00
C GLY A 417 0.76 41.28 16.43
N GLU A 418 0.60 40.02 16.84
CA GLU A 418 0.96 39.55 18.17
C GLU A 418 2.47 39.25 18.28
N GLY A 419 3.20 40.15 18.96
CA GLY A 419 4.62 39.97 19.29
C GLY A 419 5.58 40.32 18.15
N THR A 420 6.82 39.81 18.22
CA THR A 420 7.87 40.01 17.21
C THR A 420 7.95 38.85 16.21
N VAL A 421 6.83 38.16 15.98
CA VAL A 421 6.77 36.95 15.15
C VAL A 421 6.69 37.35 13.67
N ARG A 422 7.62 36.83 12.86
CA ARG A 422 7.63 37.07 11.42
C ARG A 422 6.64 36.12 10.72
N ALA A 423 5.82 36.66 9.83
CA ALA A 423 4.95 35.87 8.97
C ALA A 423 5.78 34.92 8.10
N LEU A 424 5.29 33.69 7.93
CA LEU A 424 5.94 32.65 7.12
C LEU A 424 5.51 32.73 5.66
N ALA A 425 4.32 33.26 5.39
CA ALA A 425 3.77 33.44 4.06
C ALA A 425 3.22 34.85 3.88
N SER A 426 3.20 35.32 2.63
CA SER A 426 2.55 36.57 2.23
C SER A 426 1.73 36.36 0.95
N ILE A 427 0.77 37.25 0.69
CA ILE A 427 0.02 37.23 -0.57
C ILE A 427 0.71 38.17 -1.56
N VAL A 428 1.11 37.66 -2.72
CA VAL A 428 1.69 38.42 -3.83
C VAL A 428 0.84 38.15 -5.07
N ASP A 429 0.37 39.22 -5.73
CA ASP A 429 -0.50 39.14 -6.91
C ASP A 429 -1.78 38.30 -6.74
N GLY A 430 -2.28 38.19 -5.50
CA GLY A 430 -3.49 37.45 -5.17
C GLY A 430 -3.27 35.97 -4.84
N GLU A 431 -2.03 35.49 -4.89
CA GLU A 431 -1.66 34.10 -4.56
C GLU A 431 -0.69 34.05 -3.35
N PRO A 432 -0.66 32.93 -2.59
CA PRO A 432 0.33 32.74 -1.54
C PRO A 432 1.74 32.61 -2.12
N ASP A 433 2.63 33.52 -1.73
CA ASP A 433 4.07 33.40 -1.95
C ASP A 433 4.68 32.48 -0.89
N ILE A 434 4.69 31.18 -1.20
CA ILE A 434 5.24 30.12 -0.35
C ILE A 434 6.26 29.32 -1.15
N LYS A 435 7.53 29.48 -0.79
CA LYS A 435 8.64 28.69 -1.32
C LYS A 435 8.69 27.30 -0.70
N MET A 436 8.12 26.31 -1.39
CA MET A 436 8.02 24.93 -0.88
C MET A 436 9.38 24.30 -0.53
N ASP A 437 10.45 24.74 -1.17
CA ASP A 437 11.83 24.31 -0.94
C ASP A 437 12.45 24.88 0.35
N THR A 438 12.11 26.11 0.75
CA THR A 438 12.67 26.76 1.96
C THR A 438 11.73 26.73 3.18
N ILE A 439 10.42 26.59 2.98
CA ILE A 439 9.40 26.86 4.01
C ILE A 439 9.59 26.05 5.31
N LEU A 440 10.10 24.83 5.22
CA LEU A 440 10.45 24.05 6.41
C LEU A 440 11.54 24.75 7.22
N PHE A 441 12.60 25.22 6.58
CA PHE A 441 13.70 25.91 7.24
C PHE A 441 13.29 27.30 7.73
N ASP A 442 12.38 27.98 7.02
CA ASP A 442 11.78 29.23 7.46
C ASP A 442 10.99 29.03 8.76
N LEU A 443 10.20 27.95 8.87
CA LEU A 443 9.54 27.56 10.13
C LEU A 443 10.59 27.34 11.24
N LEU A 444 11.64 26.56 10.97
CA LEU A 444 12.68 26.28 11.97
C LEU A 444 13.40 27.56 12.44
N GLY A 445 13.61 28.52 11.53
CA GLY A 445 14.19 29.83 11.81
C GLY A 445 13.25 30.78 12.57
N ALA A 446 11.94 30.58 12.45
CA ALA A 446 10.93 31.36 13.17
C ALA A 446 10.72 30.90 14.62
N LEU A 447 11.24 29.73 15.01
CA LEU A 447 11.15 29.24 16.38
C LEU A 447 11.98 30.11 17.33
N PRO A 448 11.55 30.32 18.59
CA PRO A 448 12.26 31.11 19.60
C PRO A 448 13.46 30.34 20.17
N LEU A 449 14.37 29.91 19.29
CA LEU A 449 15.58 29.16 19.63
C LEU A 449 16.81 30.07 19.56
N PRO A 450 17.83 29.83 20.40
CA PRO A 450 19.14 30.47 20.22
C PRO A 450 19.69 30.19 18.81
N ASN A 451 20.30 31.19 18.17
CA ASN A 451 20.80 31.08 16.79
C ASN A 451 21.65 29.83 16.53
N LEU A 452 22.51 29.45 17.48
CA LEU A 452 23.34 28.24 17.37
C LEU A 452 22.49 26.96 17.27
N ILE A 453 21.43 26.86 18.06
CA ILE A 453 20.52 25.70 18.06
C ILE A 453 19.72 25.65 16.76
N ALA A 454 19.25 26.81 16.26
CA ALA A 454 18.54 26.89 14.99
C ALA A 454 19.42 26.41 13.82
N ILE A 455 20.68 26.83 13.75
CA ILE A 455 21.63 26.39 12.72
C ILE A 455 21.88 24.88 12.80
N ILE A 456 22.12 24.35 14.00
CA ILE A 456 22.30 22.90 14.21
C ILE A 456 21.05 22.14 13.73
N LEU A 457 19.85 22.65 14.04
CA LEU A 457 18.60 22.02 13.66
C LEU A 457 18.40 22.01 12.14
N MET A 458 18.75 23.09 11.43
CA MET A 458 18.74 23.13 9.97
C MET A 458 19.69 22.08 9.37
N ILE A 459 20.92 21.99 9.88
CA ILE A 459 21.92 21.00 9.42
C ILE A 459 21.41 19.57 9.66
N VAL A 460 20.87 19.30 10.86
CA VAL A 460 20.29 17.98 11.20
C VAL A 460 19.13 17.65 10.27
N THR A 461 18.30 18.63 9.92
CA THR A 461 17.17 18.46 9.00
C THR A 461 17.66 18.12 7.58
N VAL A 462 18.70 18.80 7.08
CA VAL A 462 19.33 18.46 5.79
C VAL A 462 19.91 17.03 5.81
N ILE A 463 20.60 16.65 6.88
CA ILE A 463 21.14 15.28 7.04
C ILE A 463 20.01 14.24 7.06
N LEU A 464 18.91 14.52 7.77
CA LEU A 464 17.73 13.67 7.82
C LEU A 464 17.13 13.46 6.42
N ILE A 465 17.02 14.52 5.62
CA ILE A 465 16.52 14.42 4.23
C ILE A 465 17.49 13.61 3.37
N ALA A 466 18.80 13.82 3.51
CA ALA A 466 19.82 13.06 2.79
C ALA A 466 19.80 11.56 3.15
N ILE A 467 19.57 11.21 4.42
CA ILE A 467 19.41 9.82 4.85
C ILE A 467 18.15 9.21 4.22
N PHE A 468 17.01 9.92 4.25
CA PHE A 468 15.78 9.44 3.59
C PHE A 468 15.97 9.23 2.08
N PHE A 469 16.74 10.10 1.43
CA PHE A 469 17.07 9.92 0.02
C PHE A 469 17.79 8.60 -0.21
N VAL A 470 18.87 8.36 0.54
CA VAL A 470 19.71 7.16 0.37
C VAL A 470 18.94 5.88 0.72
N THR A 471 18.20 5.86 1.83
CA THR A 471 17.42 4.68 2.25
C THR A 471 16.22 4.42 1.34
N GLY A 472 15.57 5.48 0.85
CA GLY A 472 14.48 5.39 -0.12
C GLY A 472 14.94 4.84 -1.46
N ALA A 473 16.07 5.35 -1.99
CA ALA A 473 16.66 4.86 -3.22
C ALA A 473 17.05 3.39 -3.13
N ASP A 474 17.62 2.95 -2.01
CA ASP A 474 17.97 1.56 -1.77
C ASP A 474 16.75 0.63 -1.79
N SER A 475 15.74 0.99 -1.01
CA SER A 475 14.53 0.18 -0.85
C SER A 475 13.76 0.05 -2.18
N ALA A 476 13.64 1.13 -2.95
CA ALA A 476 13.02 1.12 -4.29
C ALA A 476 13.81 0.25 -5.29
N SER A 477 15.15 0.35 -5.27
CA SER A 477 16.05 -0.39 -6.16
C SER A 477 15.98 -1.90 -5.93
N ILE A 478 15.84 -2.33 -4.68
CA ILE A 478 15.64 -3.74 -4.33
C ILE A 478 14.32 -4.24 -4.92
N VAL A 479 13.23 -3.48 -4.81
CA VAL A 479 11.92 -3.91 -5.36
C VAL A 479 11.94 -4.01 -6.89
N MET A 480 12.49 -3.01 -7.59
CA MET A 480 12.65 -3.09 -9.05
C MET A 480 13.56 -4.25 -9.46
N GLY A 481 14.61 -4.52 -8.68
CA GLY A 481 15.46 -5.70 -8.83
C GLY A 481 14.69 -7.01 -8.69
N THR A 482 13.86 -7.14 -7.65
CA THR A 482 13.00 -8.31 -7.42
C THR A 482 12.03 -8.54 -8.57
N LEU A 483 11.35 -7.48 -9.03
CA LEU A 483 10.42 -7.54 -10.17
C LEU A 483 11.12 -7.90 -11.49
N SER A 484 12.36 -7.46 -11.66
CA SER A 484 13.19 -7.78 -12.83
C SER A 484 13.81 -9.18 -12.78
N ALA A 485 13.83 -9.83 -11.61
CA ALA A 485 14.48 -11.11 -11.37
C ALA A 485 13.49 -12.23 -10.98
N ASN A 486 12.34 -12.30 -11.66
CA ASN A 486 11.31 -13.32 -11.46
C ASN A 486 10.81 -13.45 -9.99
N GLY A 487 10.80 -12.35 -9.22
CA GLY A 487 10.37 -12.38 -7.82
C GLY A 487 11.42 -12.96 -6.88
N ALA A 488 12.72 -12.75 -7.18
CA ALA A 488 13.81 -13.08 -6.29
C ALA A 488 13.72 -12.28 -4.98
N LEU A 489 13.84 -12.97 -3.84
CA LEU A 489 13.79 -12.33 -2.52
C LEU A 489 14.95 -11.34 -2.33
N GLU A 490 16.14 -11.76 -2.78
CA GLU A 490 17.37 -10.99 -2.79
C GLU A 490 17.84 -10.86 -4.25
N PRO A 491 17.56 -9.74 -4.93
CA PRO A 491 18.02 -9.52 -6.29
C PRO A 491 19.54 -9.31 -6.33
N GLY A 492 20.17 -9.72 -7.43
CA GLY A 492 21.61 -9.53 -7.60
C GLY A 492 22.01 -8.06 -7.54
N ARG A 493 23.09 -7.76 -6.82
CA ARG A 493 23.61 -6.40 -6.59
C ARG A 493 23.68 -5.50 -7.83
N ARG A 494 24.06 -6.05 -8.98
CA ARG A 494 24.16 -5.30 -10.25
C ARG A 494 22.81 -4.74 -10.71
N LEU A 495 21.72 -5.46 -10.44
CA LEU A 495 20.36 -5.01 -10.75
C LEU A 495 19.95 -3.86 -9.83
N VAL A 496 20.25 -3.99 -8.53
CA VAL A 496 19.98 -2.95 -7.53
C VAL A 496 20.73 -1.65 -7.89
N ILE A 497 22.01 -1.75 -8.23
CA ILE A 497 22.81 -0.59 -8.65
C ILE A 497 22.25 0.03 -9.93
N PHE A 498 21.91 -0.78 -10.94
CA PHE A 498 21.33 -0.27 -12.19
C PHE A 498 20.03 0.52 -11.93
N TRP A 499 19.10 -0.05 -11.17
CA TRP A 499 17.82 0.58 -10.89
C TRP A 499 17.96 1.83 -10.02
N GLY A 500 18.87 1.84 -9.05
CA GLY A 500 19.08 3.03 -8.23
C GLY A 500 19.76 4.17 -8.97
N VAL A 501 20.74 3.88 -9.83
CA VAL A 501 21.32 4.90 -10.74
C VAL A 501 20.27 5.40 -11.73
N ALA A 502 19.46 4.50 -12.31
CA ALA A 502 18.37 4.89 -13.19
C ALA A 502 17.35 5.79 -12.48
N THR A 503 17.00 5.49 -11.23
CA THR A 503 16.07 6.32 -10.43
C THR A 503 16.64 7.72 -10.17
N GLY A 504 17.91 7.82 -9.77
CA GLY A 504 18.58 9.12 -9.60
C GLY A 504 18.67 9.90 -10.91
N ALA A 505 18.99 9.24 -12.03
CA ALA A 505 19.03 9.88 -13.33
C ALA A 505 17.66 10.36 -13.82
N VAL A 506 16.61 9.56 -13.60
CA VAL A 506 15.22 9.96 -13.90
C VAL A 506 14.80 11.15 -13.03
N ALA A 507 15.14 11.17 -11.74
CA ALA A 507 14.85 12.29 -10.85
C ALA A 507 15.53 13.59 -11.33
N ALA A 508 16.81 13.52 -11.72
CA ALA A 508 17.53 14.64 -12.30
C ALA A 508 16.87 15.15 -13.58
N VAL A 509 16.47 14.25 -14.48
CA VAL A 509 15.80 14.60 -15.73
C VAL A 509 14.41 15.22 -15.49
N MET A 510 13.63 14.68 -14.56
CA MET A 510 12.31 15.23 -14.23
C MET A 510 12.41 16.66 -13.68
N LEU A 511 13.44 16.96 -12.87
CA LEU A 511 13.72 18.33 -12.43
C LEU A 511 14.10 19.25 -13.59
N LEU A 512 15.02 18.81 -14.46
CA LEU A 512 15.45 19.59 -15.62
C LEU A 512 14.32 19.86 -16.61
N ALA A 513 13.35 18.94 -16.72
CA ALA A 513 12.16 19.12 -17.55
C ALA A 513 11.20 20.19 -17.02
N GLY A 514 11.27 20.49 -15.72
CA GLY A 514 10.43 21.52 -15.12
C GLY A 514 10.90 22.93 -15.44
N GLY A 515 12.21 23.18 -15.45
CA GLY A 515 12.80 24.48 -15.75
C GLY A 515 14.09 24.74 -14.99
N SER A 516 14.50 26.00 -14.90
CA SER A 516 15.75 26.41 -14.23
C SER A 516 15.58 26.75 -12.75
N ASP A 517 14.36 27.12 -12.36
CA ASP A 517 13.98 27.49 -11.00
C ASP A 517 13.47 26.26 -10.22
N PRO A 518 13.78 26.08 -8.92
CA PRO A 518 13.16 25.07 -8.06
C PRO A 518 11.63 24.95 -8.15
N ALA A 519 10.91 26.07 -8.26
CA ALA A 519 9.45 26.06 -8.38
C ALA A 519 8.98 25.44 -9.71
N GLU A 520 9.68 25.75 -10.79
CA GLU A 520 9.45 25.15 -12.11
C GLU A 520 9.86 23.67 -12.12
N ALA A 521 10.98 23.32 -11.48
CA ALA A 521 11.48 21.96 -11.36
C ALA A 521 10.47 21.04 -10.64
N LEU A 522 9.75 21.56 -9.65
CA LEU A 522 8.64 20.87 -9.00
C LEU A 522 7.52 20.50 -9.99
N ASN A 523 7.18 21.39 -10.92
CA ASN A 523 6.16 21.12 -11.94
C ASN A 523 6.58 19.96 -12.86
N GLY A 524 7.86 19.91 -13.26
CA GLY A 524 8.40 18.78 -14.01
C GLY A 524 8.20 17.44 -13.29
N LEU A 525 8.51 17.39 -11.99
CA LEU A 525 8.28 16.21 -11.16
C LEU A 525 6.80 15.80 -11.12
N LYS A 526 5.90 16.77 -10.87
CA LYS A 526 4.45 16.53 -10.78
C LYS A 526 3.89 16.00 -12.10
N ASN A 527 4.18 16.68 -13.20
CA ASN A 527 3.62 16.39 -14.52
C ASN A 527 3.98 14.97 -14.98
N ILE A 528 5.26 14.62 -14.92
CA ILE A 528 5.75 13.32 -15.36
C ILE A 528 5.23 12.19 -14.45
N THR A 529 5.07 12.46 -13.16
CA THR A 529 4.49 11.49 -12.20
C THR A 529 3.04 11.18 -12.54
N ILE A 530 2.21 12.20 -12.81
CA ILE A 530 0.79 12.01 -13.17
C ILE A 530 0.66 11.21 -14.48
N VAL A 531 1.40 11.62 -15.51
CA VAL A 531 1.35 10.98 -16.83
C VAL A 531 1.79 9.52 -16.75
N SER A 532 2.86 9.23 -16.02
CA SER A 532 3.39 7.86 -15.88
C SER A 532 2.52 6.96 -15.01
N ALA A 533 1.74 7.50 -14.07
CA ALA A 533 0.87 6.73 -13.19
C ALA A 533 -0.46 6.30 -13.84
N LEU A 534 -0.93 7.00 -14.88
CA LEU A 534 -2.24 6.74 -15.50
C LEU A 534 -2.45 5.27 -15.92
N PRO A 535 -1.52 4.59 -16.61
CA PRO A 535 -1.70 3.18 -16.94
C PRO A 535 -1.79 2.29 -15.69
N PHE A 536 -1.07 2.67 -14.63
CA PHE A 536 -0.96 1.88 -13.41
C PHE A 536 -2.21 1.99 -12.52
N VAL A 537 -2.93 3.11 -12.58
CA VAL A 537 -4.29 3.24 -11.99
C VAL A 537 -5.20 2.11 -12.46
N ILE A 538 -5.21 1.84 -13.77
CA ILE A 538 -6.06 0.79 -14.37
C ILE A 538 -5.63 -0.59 -13.86
N VAL A 539 -4.32 -0.82 -13.76
CA VAL A 539 -3.76 -2.06 -13.19
C VAL A 539 -4.22 -2.25 -11.74
N MET A 540 -4.23 -1.20 -10.92
CA MET A 540 -4.70 -1.27 -9.53
C MET A 540 -6.21 -1.49 -9.41
N LEU A 541 -7.03 -0.92 -10.29
CA LEU A 541 -8.47 -1.21 -10.35
C LEU A 541 -8.73 -2.68 -10.69
N LEU A 542 -8.01 -3.23 -11.68
CA LEU A 542 -8.08 -4.65 -12.01
C LEU A 542 -7.59 -5.54 -10.86
N LEU A 543 -6.61 -5.06 -10.07
CA LEU A 543 -6.12 -5.78 -8.89
C LEU A 543 -7.21 -5.92 -7.82
N CYS A 544 -8.07 -4.91 -7.63
CA CYS A 544 -9.21 -5.02 -6.71
C CYS A 544 -10.15 -6.17 -7.12
N VAL A 545 -10.43 -6.30 -8.41
CA VAL A 545 -11.27 -7.39 -8.94
C VAL A 545 -10.59 -8.75 -8.77
N ALA A 546 -9.29 -8.85 -9.06
CA ALA A 546 -8.53 -10.08 -8.89
C ALA A 546 -8.47 -10.51 -7.41
N LEU A 547 -8.25 -9.56 -6.50
CA LEU A 547 -8.24 -9.80 -5.06
C LEU A 547 -9.59 -10.26 -4.53
N TRP A 548 -10.68 -9.62 -4.97
CA TRP A 548 -12.02 -10.04 -4.58
C TRP A 548 -12.28 -11.50 -4.98
N LYS A 549 -11.96 -11.86 -6.23
CA LYS A 549 -12.10 -13.24 -6.72
C LYS A 549 -11.25 -14.23 -5.93
N ASP A 550 -10.01 -13.86 -5.62
CA ASP A 550 -9.09 -14.67 -4.82
C ASP A 550 -9.66 -14.94 -3.42
N LEU A 551 -10.13 -13.91 -2.74
CA LEU A 551 -10.68 -14.01 -1.39
C LEU A 551 -11.99 -14.80 -1.35
N CYS A 552 -12.86 -14.66 -2.37
CA CYS A 552 -14.07 -15.47 -2.52
C CYS A 552 -13.76 -16.97 -2.65
N GLN A 553 -12.59 -17.33 -3.19
CA GLN A 553 -12.18 -18.72 -3.40
C GLN A 553 -11.37 -19.29 -2.23
N ASP A 554 -11.22 -18.56 -1.11
CA ASP A 554 -10.48 -19.06 0.05
C ASP A 554 -11.22 -20.25 0.70
N PRO A 555 -10.52 -21.34 1.06
CA PRO A 555 -11.14 -22.49 1.72
C PRO A 555 -11.93 -22.13 2.97
N LEU A 556 -11.50 -21.14 3.76
CA LEU A 556 -12.23 -20.72 4.97
C LEU A 556 -13.57 -20.05 4.64
N VAL A 557 -13.66 -19.38 3.50
CA VAL A 557 -14.90 -18.75 3.02
C VAL A 557 -15.85 -19.83 2.52
N ILE A 558 -15.34 -20.74 1.69
CA ILE A 558 -16.13 -21.85 1.12
C ILE A 558 -16.65 -22.79 2.21
N GLN A 559 -15.83 -23.13 3.22
CA GLN A 559 -16.25 -23.95 4.37
C GLN A 559 -17.40 -23.28 5.13
N ARG A 560 -17.33 -21.97 5.32
CA ARG A 560 -18.38 -21.22 6.01
C ARG A 560 -19.67 -21.15 5.19
N GLU A 561 -19.57 -20.94 3.88
CA GLU A 561 -20.72 -20.96 2.97
C GLU A 561 -21.39 -22.33 2.99
N LEU A 562 -20.61 -23.41 2.90
CA LEU A 562 -21.10 -24.78 3.01
C LEU A 562 -21.80 -25.04 4.35
N ALA A 563 -21.18 -24.65 5.47
CA ALA A 563 -21.77 -24.84 6.79
C ALA A 563 -23.10 -24.08 6.94
N THR A 564 -23.16 -22.83 6.47
CA THR A 564 -24.38 -22.01 6.54
C THR A 564 -25.47 -22.60 5.64
N HIS A 565 -25.12 -23.00 4.41
CA HIS A 565 -26.07 -23.59 3.48
C HIS A 565 -26.65 -24.90 4.00
N LEU A 566 -25.81 -25.80 4.54
CA LEU A 566 -26.26 -27.06 5.13
C LEU A 566 -27.15 -26.85 6.36
N LEU A 567 -26.82 -25.88 7.22
CA LEU A 567 -27.65 -25.55 8.38
C LEU A 567 -29.00 -24.99 7.96
N ASP A 568 -29.03 -24.03 7.03
CA ASP A 568 -30.28 -23.43 6.54
C ASP A 568 -31.18 -24.49 5.89
N GLN A 569 -30.61 -25.36 5.05
CA GLN A 569 -31.38 -26.46 4.45
C GLN A 569 -31.89 -27.44 5.50
N SER A 570 -31.05 -27.83 6.47
CA SER A 570 -31.45 -28.79 7.51
C SER A 570 -32.56 -28.23 8.40
N VAL A 571 -32.49 -26.93 8.74
CA VAL A 571 -33.52 -26.23 9.51
C VAL A 571 -34.81 -26.07 8.70
N ALA A 572 -34.73 -25.66 7.43
CA ALA A 572 -35.90 -25.51 6.57
C ALA A 572 -36.64 -26.84 6.37
N THR A 573 -35.90 -27.93 6.10
CA THR A 573 -36.47 -29.28 6.01
C THR A 573 -37.09 -29.70 7.35
N GLY A 574 -36.38 -29.49 8.46
CA GLY A 574 -36.89 -29.83 9.79
C GLY A 574 -38.19 -29.10 10.14
N VAL A 575 -38.29 -27.81 9.84
CA VAL A 575 -39.52 -27.02 10.08
C VAL A 575 -40.68 -27.53 9.23
N ASN A 576 -40.44 -27.85 7.96
CA ASN A 576 -41.47 -28.31 7.04
C ASN A 576 -41.94 -29.75 7.33
N GLU A 577 -41.03 -30.66 7.68
CA GLU A 577 -41.36 -32.06 7.96
C GLU A 577 -41.97 -32.27 9.34
N TYR A 578 -41.55 -31.48 10.34
CA TYR A 578 -42.00 -31.65 11.73
C TYR A 578 -43.03 -30.61 12.18
N ASP A 579 -43.63 -29.85 11.26
CA ASP A 579 -44.80 -28.95 11.45
C ASP A 579 -44.70 -28.08 12.73
N GLY A 580 -43.52 -27.50 12.97
CA GLY A 580 -43.26 -26.61 14.11
C GLY A 580 -42.98 -27.30 15.46
N GLN A 581 -42.83 -28.63 15.51
CA GLN A 581 -42.37 -29.33 16.71
C GLN A 581 -40.87 -29.11 16.98
N ALA A 582 -40.45 -29.28 18.24
CA ALA A 582 -39.04 -29.17 18.61
C ALA A 582 -38.22 -30.30 17.95
N PHE A 583 -37.22 -29.94 17.16
CA PHE A 583 -36.29 -30.86 16.52
C PHE A 583 -34.84 -30.49 16.85
N GLY A 584 -33.93 -31.47 16.73
CA GLY A 584 -32.49 -31.29 16.94
C GLY A 584 -31.70 -31.75 15.72
N LEU A 585 -30.53 -31.16 15.49
CA LEU A 585 -29.62 -31.57 14.42
C LEU A 585 -28.58 -32.55 14.98
N ALA A 586 -28.41 -33.69 14.31
CA ALA A 586 -27.36 -34.66 14.60
C ALA A 586 -26.60 -35.01 13.32
N THR A 587 -25.27 -35.09 13.42
CA THR A 587 -24.42 -35.52 12.31
C THR A 587 -24.16 -37.03 12.41
N SER A 588 -24.49 -37.78 11.35
CA SER A 588 -24.12 -39.19 11.21
C SER A 588 -23.19 -39.38 10.01
N GLU A 589 -22.22 -40.27 10.12
CA GLU A 589 -21.40 -40.67 8.97
C GLU A 589 -22.24 -41.52 8.02
N LEU A 590 -22.48 -41.01 6.80
CA LEU A 590 -23.15 -41.79 5.76
C LEU A 590 -22.17 -42.83 5.23
N SER A 591 -22.50 -44.11 5.40
CA SER A 591 -21.83 -45.20 4.69
C SER A 591 -21.97 -44.93 3.20
N GLN A 592 -20.84 -44.90 2.47
CA GLN A 592 -20.81 -44.55 1.05
C GLN A 592 -21.93 -45.28 0.28
N VAL A 593 -22.78 -44.51 -0.40
CA VAL A 593 -23.75 -45.05 -1.36
C VAL A 593 -22.94 -45.76 -2.45
N PRO A 594 -23.13 -47.07 -2.68
CA PRO A 594 -22.52 -47.75 -3.82
C PRO A 594 -22.92 -46.99 -5.09
N THR A 595 -21.94 -46.71 -5.94
CA THR A 595 -22.21 -46.23 -7.29
C THR A 595 -22.80 -47.40 -8.07
N ASP A 596 -24.11 -47.62 -7.95
CA ASP A 596 -24.82 -48.63 -8.72
C ASP A 596 -24.93 -48.18 -10.18
N GLY A 597 -24.45 -49.03 -11.09
CA GLY A 597 -24.95 -49.07 -12.47
C GLY A 597 -23.91 -49.29 -13.55
N ASP A 598 -23.44 -50.53 -13.66
CA ASP A 598 -22.95 -51.12 -14.92
C ASP A 598 -23.86 -50.73 -16.11
N GLY A 599 -23.26 -50.21 -17.18
CA GLY A 599 -23.88 -50.20 -18.50
C GLY A 599 -23.72 -51.58 -19.16
N PRO A 600 -24.71 -52.09 -19.90
CA PRO A 600 -24.67 -53.45 -20.42
C PRO A 600 -23.70 -53.58 -21.60
N ASP A 601 -22.90 -54.64 -21.52
CA ASP A 601 -22.20 -55.40 -22.56
C ASP A 601 -21.84 -54.72 -23.90
N GLY A 602 -20.53 -54.71 -24.16
CA GLY A 602 -19.93 -54.63 -25.49
C GLY A 602 -18.62 -55.43 -25.53
N SER A 603 -18.71 -56.65 -26.02
CA SER A 603 -17.62 -57.60 -26.29
C SER A 603 -16.43 -57.00 -27.05
N ASP A 604 -15.20 -57.30 -26.65
CA ASP A 604 -14.25 -58.03 -27.51
C ASP A 604 -13.01 -58.52 -26.75
N GLY A 605 -12.52 -59.71 -27.14
CA GLY A 605 -11.43 -60.42 -26.48
C GLY A 605 -10.03 -60.04 -26.98
N SER A 606 -9.01 -60.34 -26.17
CA SER A 606 -7.83 -61.14 -26.55
C SER A 606 -6.70 -61.07 -25.51
N ASP A 607 -6.17 -62.26 -25.22
CA ASP A 607 -4.78 -62.62 -24.95
C ASP A 607 -3.96 -62.14 -23.71
N ARG A 608 -3.82 -63.11 -22.79
CA ARG A 608 -2.58 -63.82 -22.37
C ARG A 608 -1.43 -63.15 -21.55
N VAL A 609 -0.98 -63.96 -20.57
CA VAL A 609 0.33 -64.05 -19.85
C VAL A 609 0.54 -63.04 -18.69
N GLY A 610 0.92 -63.38 -17.46
CA GLY A 610 1.29 -64.63 -16.78
C GLY A 610 2.03 -64.32 -15.45
N ALA A 611 2.02 -65.29 -14.52
CA ALA A 611 2.83 -65.43 -13.28
C ALA A 611 2.54 -64.45 -12.10
N GLY A 612 2.45 -64.84 -10.82
CA GLY A 612 2.54 -66.13 -10.13
C GLY A 612 2.80 -65.93 -8.60
N ARG A 613 2.20 -66.79 -7.75
CA ARG A 613 2.53 -67.10 -6.32
C ARG A 613 2.38 -65.96 -5.27
N ALA A 614 1.94 -66.15 -4.01
CA ALA A 614 1.74 -67.33 -3.15
C ALA A 614 0.72 -67.07 -2.00
N ARG A 615 0.24 -68.18 -1.41
CA ARG A 615 -0.57 -68.39 -0.18
C ARG A 615 0.06 -67.70 1.07
N THR A 616 -0.63 -67.34 2.15
CA THR A 616 -1.42 -68.08 3.18
C THR A 616 -1.99 -67.01 4.14
N GLY A 617 -3.16 -67.06 4.78
CA GLY A 617 -3.68 -68.08 5.69
C GLY A 617 -4.69 -67.43 6.66
N VAL A 618 -5.64 -68.23 7.13
CA VAL A 618 -6.91 -67.94 7.83
C VAL A 618 -6.71 -67.68 9.34
N GLY A 619 -7.58 -66.90 10.01
CA GLY A 619 -7.74 -66.99 11.47
C GLY A 619 -8.57 -65.93 12.18
N LYS A 620 -9.89 -66.16 12.24
CA LYS A 620 -10.98 -65.59 13.08
C LYS A 620 -10.63 -64.90 14.42
N GLY A 621 -11.37 -63.80 14.68
CA GLY A 621 -12.33 -63.70 15.79
C GLY A 621 -11.99 -62.81 16.98
N GLY A 622 -12.93 -61.94 17.37
CA GLY A 622 -13.07 -61.45 18.75
C GLY A 622 -13.20 -59.94 18.92
N ASP A 623 -14.46 -59.48 19.00
CA ASP A 623 -15.06 -58.50 19.93
C ASP A 623 -14.36 -57.19 20.36
N ALA A 624 -15.20 -56.15 20.38
CA ALA A 624 -14.94 -54.75 20.68
C ALA A 624 -14.46 -54.45 22.12
N PRO A 625 -13.82 -53.28 22.36
CA PRO A 625 -13.68 -52.69 23.69
C PRO A 625 -14.65 -51.49 23.95
N PRO A 626 -14.95 -51.18 25.22
CA PRO A 626 -16.01 -50.28 25.68
C PRO A 626 -15.54 -48.82 25.95
N PRO A 627 -16.44 -47.87 26.32
CA PRO A 627 -16.13 -46.44 26.35
C PRO A 627 -15.53 -45.94 27.68
N ILE A 628 -14.90 -44.77 27.58
CA ILE A 628 -14.15 -44.04 28.60
C ILE A 628 -15.09 -43.35 29.59
N GLY A 629 -14.82 -43.51 30.89
CA GLY A 629 -15.32 -42.65 31.96
C GLY A 629 -14.43 -42.79 33.19
N HIS A 630 -13.79 -41.71 33.62
CA HIS A 630 -13.05 -41.65 34.87
C HIS A 630 -13.09 -40.26 35.50
N GLU A 631 -13.59 -40.22 36.73
CA GLU A 631 -13.31 -39.29 37.84
C GLU A 631 -13.80 -40.02 39.13
N PRO A 632 -13.43 -39.62 40.37
CA PRO A 632 -12.49 -38.57 40.81
C PRO A 632 -11.54 -38.96 41.97
N ASP A 633 -10.66 -38.00 42.31
CA ASP A 633 -10.03 -37.63 43.62
C ASP A 633 -9.34 -38.66 44.54
N ASP A 634 -8.06 -38.41 44.84
CA ASP A 634 -7.54 -38.25 46.23
C ASP A 634 -6.22 -37.44 46.23
N PRO A 635 -5.94 -36.58 47.24
CA PRO A 635 -4.89 -35.57 47.26
C PRO A 635 -3.64 -36.06 47.99
N ASP A 636 -2.46 -35.60 47.55
CA ASP A 636 -1.27 -35.34 48.39
C ASP A 636 -0.07 -35.07 47.48
N ALA A 637 0.32 -33.80 47.34
CA ALA A 637 1.66 -33.44 46.93
C ALA A 637 1.98 -32.00 47.39
N GLU A 638 2.79 -31.93 48.42
CA GLU A 638 3.35 -30.74 49.05
C GLU A 638 4.10 -29.82 48.08
N ALA A 639 4.02 -28.54 48.40
CA ALA A 639 4.74 -27.44 47.79
C ALA A 639 6.09 -27.18 48.48
N ASP A 640 7.16 -27.10 47.68
CA ASP A 640 8.37 -26.29 47.91
C ASP A 640 9.14 -26.30 46.57
N GLY A 641 9.73 -25.27 45.96
CA GLY A 641 10.06 -23.92 46.35
C GLY A 641 11.28 -23.50 45.51
N ARG A 642 11.18 -22.33 44.85
CA ARG A 642 12.28 -21.40 44.48
C ARG A 642 13.31 -21.71 43.36
N ARG A 643 13.54 -20.61 42.60
CA ARG A 643 14.74 -20.19 41.80
C ARG A 643 14.88 -20.91 40.46
N THR A 644 15.09 -20.24 39.32
CA THR A 644 15.79 -18.98 38.98
C THR A 644 15.14 -18.22 37.84
#